data_AF-A0A8D2QCS0-F1
#
_entry.id   AF-A0A8D2QCS0-F1
#
_cell.length_a   1.000
_cell.length_b   1.000
_cell.length_c   1.000
_cell.angle_alpha   90.00
_cell.angle_beta   90.00
_cell.angle_gamma   90.00
#
_symmetry.space_group_name_H-M   'P 1'
#
loop_
_entity.id
_entity.type
_entity.pdbx_description
1 polymer ?
#
loop_
_entity_poly.entity_id
_entity_poly.type
_entity_poly.pdbx_seq_one_letter_code
_entity_poly.pdbx_strand_id
1 'polypeptide(L)'
;MAEASVSPLKHFVLAKKTITAIFDRLLEYVTEGAAFVEATYKNPELDHIATEDELAKIQAYKNKLAVIGEVLSRRHMKVAFFGRTSSGKSSVINAMLWDKVLPSGIGHTTNCFLSVEGTDGDKAYLMTEGSDEKKSVKTVNQLAHALHMDKDLKAGCLVHVFWPKSKCALLRDDLVIVDSPGTDVTTELDSWIDKFCLDADVFVLVANSESTLMNTEKHFFHKVNERLSKPNIFILNNRWDASASEPEYMEDVRRQHMERCLTFLVDELKVIDPVEARNRIFFVSAKEVLSARTQKAQGMPESGGALAEGFQTRFQEFQHFEQIFEECISQSAVKTKFEQHTIRAKQIIDTVKDIMDTINVAAAEKRVQSMEEREDQKDRLDFVRNQLNILTEDTKEKIKRVTEEVENKVSSAMTDEICRLSVLVDEFYSDFHPSPQVLKLYKTELNKHIEDGLGKNLAERCSTEVNQSMHQSQQEMIENLKPLLPSSVQDQLHLLIPCRKFDLSYDLNCHSLCADFQEDIMFHFSLGWTSLVNRFLGLKQAQKVLQGLTDPNLHIPRPLASTPSAASLPALTPDSVPQEEFMVPLVLGLASLTSRTSMSIIIVGGVIWKTVGWKLISLSLSMYGLLYLYERLTWTTRAKERAFKQQFVNYATEKLQMIVSLTSANCSHQVQQEMATTFARLCQQVDITEKNLEKEIARLSKEIDQLESIQSTSKQLRNKAIHLENELDRFTKHFLQKSK
;
A
#
# COMPACT_ATOMS: atom_id res chain seq x y z
N MET A 1 -1.00 -70.74 9.50
CA MET A 1 -0.47 -69.69 8.61
C MET A 1 0.66 -69.03 9.37
N ALA A 2 1.90 -69.05 8.86
CA ALA A 2 2.98 -68.29 9.50
C ALA A 2 2.82 -66.81 9.13
N GLU A 3 3.14 -65.92 10.06
CA GLU A 3 3.23 -64.48 9.76
C GLU A 3 4.35 -64.27 8.75
N ALA A 4 4.08 -63.50 7.69
CA ALA A 4 5.07 -63.20 6.67
C ALA A 4 6.11 -62.25 7.26
N SER A 5 7.28 -62.78 7.62
CA SER A 5 8.39 -62.01 8.17
C SER A 5 8.72 -60.82 7.28
N VAL A 6 8.66 -59.62 7.87
CA VAL A 6 8.88 -58.38 7.14
C VAL A 6 10.38 -58.27 6.85
N SER A 7 10.78 -58.40 5.58
CA SER A 7 12.18 -58.25 5.15
C SER A 7 12.79 -56.96 5.73
N PRO A 8 13.98 -57.03 6.38
CA PRO A 8 14.69 -55.86 6.88
C PRO A 8 14.98 -54.80 5.81
N LEU A 9 15.09 -55.15 4.52
CA LEU A 9 15.30 -54.21 3.43
C LEU A 9 14.24 -53.10 3.38
N LYS A 10 13.02 -53.39 3.84
CA LYS A 10 11.94 -52.39 3.95
C LYS A 10 12.25 -51.26 4.91
N HIS A 11 13.19 -51.42 5.86
CA HIS A 11 13.70 -50.32 6.66
C HIS A 11 14.35 -49.25 5.78
N PHE A 12 15.16 -49.64 4.79
CA PHE A 12 15.75 -48.70 3.82
C PHE A 12 14.68 -48.07 2.91
N VAL A 13 13.73 -48.85 2.40
CA VAL A 13 12.64 -48.33 1.55
C VAL A 13 11.77 -47.31 2.30
N LEU A 14 11.42 -47.59 3.56
CA LEU A 14 10.67 -46.68 4.43
C LEU A 14 11.49 -45.44 4.79
N ALA A 15 12.79 -45.58 5.09
CA ALA A 15 13.69 -44.45 5.33
C ALA A 15 13.77 -43.54 4.09
N LYS A 16 14.06 -44.12 2.91
CA LYS A 16 14.14 -43.43 1.62
C LYS A 16 12.85 -42.67 1.31
N LYS A 17 11.69 -43.32 1.44
CA LYS A 17 10.38 -42.68 1.23
C LYS A 17 10.13 -41.53 2.21
N THR A 18 10.48 -41.71 3.48
CA THR A 18 10.27 -40.70 4.53
C THR A 18 11.18 -39.49 4.32
N ILE A 19 12.49 -39.68 4.08
CA ILE A 19 13.42 -38.58 3.88
C ILE A 19 13.14 -37.83 2.58
N THR A 20 12.75 -38.52 1.50
CA THR A 20 12.36 -37.86 0.24
C THR A 20 11.16 -36.94 0.47
N ALA A 21 10.10 -37.42 1.11
CA ALA A 21 8.91 -36.60 1.41
C ALA A 21 9.20 -35.41 2.35
N ILE A 22 10.18 -35.51 3.25
CA ILE A 22 10.65 -34.37 4.06
C ILE A 22 11.44 -33.37 3.19
N PHE A 23 12.27 -33.85 2.26
CA PHE A 23 13.02 -33.00 1.32
C PHE A 23 12.12 -32.29 0.31
N ASP A 24 11.05 -32.93 -0.16
CA ASP A 24 10.05 -32.31 -1.04
C ASP A 24 9.38 -31.12 -0.34
N ARG A 25 8.89 -31.33 0.90
CA ARG A 25 8.31 -30.26 1.74
C ARG A 25 9.32 -29.17 2.13
N LEU A 26 10.60 -29.54 2.29
CA LEU A 26 11.67 -28.59 2.55
C LEU A 26 11.96 -27.72 1.31
N LEU A 27 11.88 -28.29 0.11
CA LEU A 27 11.99 -27.56 -1.16
C LEU A 27 10.77 -26.64 -1.39
N GLU A 28 9.56 -27.08 -1.02
CA GLU A 28 8.36 -26.24 -0.98
C GLU A 28 8.55 -25.06 -0.02
N TYR A 29 8.91 -25.32 1.25
CA TYR A 29 9.16 -24.30 2.27
C TYR A 29 10.22 -23.27 1.85
N VAL A 30 11.36 -23.72 1.33
CA VAL A 30 12.42 -22.80 0.85
C VAL A 30 12.01 -22.08 -0.43
N THR A 31 11.08 -22.62 -1.22
CA THR A 31 10.49 -21.92 -2.38
C THR A 31 9.49 -20.85 -1.97
N GLU A 32 8.62 -21.10 -0.98
CA GLU A 32 7.78 -20.07 -0.37
C GLU A 32 8.63 -18.95 0.25
N GLY A 33 9.65 -19.33 1.03
CA GLY A 33 10.59 -18.40 1.65
C GLY A 33 11.34 -17.55 0.62
N ALA A 34 11.78 -18.14 -0.50
CA ALA A 34 12.39 -17.40 -1.60
C ALA A 34 11.45 -16.34 -2.17
N ALA A 35 10.19 -16.70 -2.44
CA ALA A 35 9.20 -15.77 -2.99
C ALA A 35 8.84 -14.64 -2.00
N PHE A 36 8.77 -14.95 -0.70
CA PHE A 36 8.56 -13.96 0.36
C PHE A 36 9.71 -12.96 0.46
N VAL A 37 10.97 -13.43 0.52
CA VAL A 37 12.14 -12.54 0.59
C VAL A 37 12.31 -11.74 -0.71
N GLU A 38 12.02 -12.34 -1.87
CA GLU A 38 12.02 -11.63 -3.15
C GLU A 38 10.96 -10.52 -3.22
N ALA A 39 9.75 -10.76 -2.69
CA ALA A 39 8.69 -9.77 -2.61
C ALA A 39 9.01 -8.62 -1.64
N THR A 40 9.62 -8.94 -0.48
CA THR A 40 10.08 -7.93 0.49
C THR A 40 11.21 -7.07 -0.09
N TYR A 41 12.25 -7.68 -0.67
CA TYR A 41 13.38 -6.97 -1.30
C TYR A 41 12.96 -6.10 -2.48
N LYS A 42 11.90 -6.48 -3.22
CA LYS A 42 11.39 -5.69 -4.37
C LYS A 42 10.41 -4.57 -3.99
N ASN A 43 10.08 -4.37 -2.71
CA ASN A 43 9.11 -3.36 -2.31
C ASN A 43 9.79 -1.99 -2.07
N PRO A 44 9.58 -0.97 -2.92
CA PRO A 44 10.23 0.32 -2.79
C PRO A 44 9.73 1.18 -1.63
N GLU A 45 8.63 0.79 -0.96
CA GLU A 45 8.15 1.44 0.27
C GLU A 45 8.85 0.90 1.53
N LEU A 46 9.62 -0.19 1.43
CA LEU A 46 10.14 -0.95 2.57
C LEU A 46 11.67 -1.15 2.47
N ASP A 47 12.40 -0.04 2.38
CA ASP A 47 13.85 -0.07 2.20
C ASP A 47 14.58 -0.77 3.35
N HIS A 48 15.69 -1.43 3.02
CA HIS A 48 16.60 -2.15 3.92
C HIS A 48 16.03 -3.32 4.78
N ILE A 49 14.76 -3.75 4.62
CA ILE A 49 14.19 -4.85 5.44
C ILE A 49 14.76 -6.23 5.08
N ALA A 50 15.14 -6.45 3.83
CA ALA A 50 15.75 -7.68 3.35
C ALA A 50 16.95 -7.36 2.44
N THR A 51 18.01 -8.15 2.50
CA THR A 51 19.23 -7.92 1.72
C THR A 51 19.36 -8.82 0.49
N GLU A 52 20.14 -8.36 -0.49
CA GLU A 52 20.45 -9.13 -1.71
C GLU A 52 21.19 -10.45 -1.38
N ASP A 53 22.06 -10.43 -0.36
CA ASP A 53 22.80 -11.61 0.12
C ASP A 53 21.86 -12.67 0.73
N GLU A 54 20.85 -12.26 1.49
CA GLU A 54 19.82 -13.17 2.02
C GLU A 54 18.97 -13.80 0.89
N LEU A 55 18.56 -12.99 -0.09
CA LEU A 55 17.85 -13.47 -1.27
C LEU A 55 18.71 -14.48 -2.07
N ALA A 56 19.97 -14.14 -2.34
CA ALA A 56 20.92 -15.00 -3.04
C ALA A 56 21.20 -16.32 -2.26
N LYS A 57 21.34 -16.26 -0.93
CA LYS A 57 21.48 -17.45 -0.07
C LYS A 57 20.28 -18.38 -0.19
N ILE A 58 19.06 -17.86 -0.07
CA ILE A 58 17.83 -18.68 -0.13
C ILE A 58 17.62 -19.26 -1.54
N GLN A 59 17.83 -18.48 -2.61
CA GLN A 59 17.79 -19.01 -3.99
C GLN A 59 18.85 -20.09 -4.22
N ALA A 60 20.06 -19.91 -3.70
CA ALA A 60 21.11 -20.93 -3.76
C ALA A 60 20.74 -22.19 -2.96
N TYR A 61 20.01 -22.08 -1.85
CA TYR A 61 19.50 -23.24 -1.10
C TYR A 61 18.37 -23.98 -1.82
N LYS A 62 17.42 -23.27 -2.45
CA LYS A 62 16.39 -23.86 -3.31
C LYS A 62 17.01 -24.76 -4.39
N ASN A 63 18.02 -24.25 -5.09
CA ASN A 63 18.73 -25.00 -6.13
C ASN A 63 19.50 -26.21 -5.57
N LYS A 64 20.17 -26.06 -4.41
CA LYS A 64 20.86 -27.17 -3.72
C LYS A 64 19.88 -28.27 -3.28
N LEU A 65 18.70 -27.91 -2.76
CA LEU A 65 17.68 -28.86 -2.33
C LEU A 65 17.12 -29.67 -3.50
N ALA A 66 16.85 -29.04 -4.65
CA ALA A 66 16.39 -29.74 -5.85
C ALA A 66 17.39 -30.81 -6.32
N VAL A 67 18.69 -30.48 -6.34
CA VAL A 67 19.77 -31.44 -6.67
C VAL A 67 19.86 -32.55 -5.62
N ILE A 68 19.71 -32.26 -4.32
CA ILE A 68 19.72 -33.29 -3.28
C ILE A 68 18.49 -34.22 -3.41
N GLY A 69 17.30 -33.70 -3.73
CA GLY A 69 16.10 -34.50 -3.99
C GLY A 69 16.30 -35.49 -5.15
N GLU A 70 16.87 -35.02 -6.27
CA GLU A 70 17.25 -35.91 -7.38
C GLU A 70 18.24 -37.00 -6.93
N VAL A 71 19.29 -36.63 -6.20
CA VAL A 71 20.28 -37.56 -5.65
C VAL A 71 19.64 -38.57 -4.69
N LEU A 72 18.71 -38.16 -3.83
CA LEU A 72 17.99 -39.03 -2.88
C LEU A 72 17.10 -40.04 -3.60
N SER A 73 16.35 -39.62 -4.63
CA SER A 73 15.49 -40.49 -5.43
C SER A 73 16.27 -41.65 -6.07
N ARG A 74 17.50 -41.38 -6.51
CA ARG A 74 18.42 -42.34 -7.13
C ARG A 74 19.12 -43.26 -6.14
N ARG A 75 19.12 -43.02 -4.83
CA ARG A 75 19.87 -43.86 -3.87
C ARG A 75 19.24 -45.24 -3.71
N HIS A 76 20.07 -46.26 -3.77
CA HIS A 76 19.74 -47.66 -3.55
C HIS A 76 20.78 -48.29 -2.61
N MET A 77 20.45 -49.43 -2.02
CA MET A 77 21.44 -50.30 -1.38
C MET A 77 22.33 -50.92 -2.46
N LYS A 78 23.60 -51.18 -2.14
CA LYS A 78 24.55 -51.81 -3.07
C LYS A 78 25.41 -52.85 -2.37
N VAL A 79 25.37 -54.08 -2.87
CA VAL A 79 26.25 -55.18 -2.46
C VAL A 79 27.16 -55.59 -3.60
N ALA A 80 28.43 -55.89 -3.30
CA ALA A 80 29.40 -56.35 -4.30
C ALA A 80 30.02 -57.71 -3.90
N PHE A 81 29.98 -58.67 -4.83
CA PHE A 81 30.45 -60.05 -4.64
C PHE A 81 31.83 -60.24 -5.24
N PHE A 82 32.78 -60.78 -4.45
CA PHE A 82 34.18 -60.99 -4.82
C PHE A 82 34.65 -62.41 -4.50
N GLY A 83 35.80 -62.79 -5.06
CA GLY A 83 36.35 -64.14 -4.98
C GLY A 83 36.80 -64.69 -6.34
N ARG A 84 37.56 -65.77 -6.29
CA ARG A 84 38.20 -66.43 -7.44
C ARG A 84 37.20 -66.90 -8.50
N THR A 85 37.67 -67.02 -9.74
CA THR A 85 36.94 -67.68 -10.84
C THR A 85 36.46 -69.08 -10.39
N SER A 86 35.23 -69.43 -10.75
CA SER A 86 34.58 -70.71 -10.37
C SER A 86 34.34 -70.95 -8.86
N SER A 87 34.56 -69.98 -7.95
CA SER A 87 34.09 -70.06 -6.56
C SER A 87 32.56 -69.96 -6.41
N GLY A 88 31.85 -69.58 -7.48
CA GLY A 88 30.39 -69.64 -7.56
C GLY A 88 29.64 -68.35 -7.24
N LYS A 89 30.27 -67.17 -7.34
CA LYS A 89 29.65 -65.84 -7.09
C LYS A 89 28.29 -65.67 -7.75
N SER A 90 28.23 -65.85 -9.07
CA SER A 90 26.99 -65.75 -9.87
C SER A 90 25.94 -66.79 -9.47
N SER A 91 26.35 -67.93 -8.88
CA SER A 91 25.42 -68.92 -8.31
C SER A 91 24.84 -68.48 -6.96
N VAL A 92 25.63 -67.82 -6.10
CA VAL A 92 25.13 -67.18 -4.87
C VAL A 92 24.12 -66.09 -5.22
N ILE A 93 24.44 -65.23 -6.18
CA ILE A 93 23.55 -64.15 -6.64
C ILE A 93 22.24 -64.73 -7.19
N ASN A 94 22.31 -65.73 -8.07
CA ASN A 94 21.12 -66.43 -8.56
C ASN A 94 20.31 -67.09 -7.43
N ALA A 95 20.95 -67.69 -6.42
CA ALA A 95 20.27 -68.26 -5.26
C ALA A 95 19.51 -67.19 -4.46
N MET A 96 20.13 -66.03 -4.18
CA MET A 96 19.50 -64.88 -3.52
C MET A 96 18.37 -64.26 -4.35
N LEU A 97 18.48 -64.28 -5.69
CA LEU A 97 17.45 -63.77 -6.59
C LEU A 97 16.29 -64.75 -6.85
N TRP A 98 16.41 -66.01 -6.37
CA TRP A 98 15.46 -67.14 -6.55
C TRP A 98 15.24 -67.59 -8.01
N ASP A 99 15.95 -67.00 -8.97
CA ASP A 99 15.87 -67.30 -10.40
C ASP A 99 17.29 -67.29 -10.99
N LYS A 100 17.48 -67.94 -12.15
CA LYS A 100 18.72 -67.79 -12.92
C LYS A 100 18.64 -66.46 -13.65
N VAL A 101 19.39 -65.48 -13.18
CA VAL A 101 19.48 -64.13 -13.77
C VAL A 101 20.85 -63.96 -14.45
N LEU A 102 21.92 -64.30 -13.75
CA LEU A 102 23.30 -64.25 -14.26
C LEU A 102 23.74 -65.60 -14.87
N PRO A 103 24.64 -65.62 -15.87
CA PRO A 103 25.24 -66.84 -16.38
C PRO A 103 26.08 -67.53 -15.29
N SER A 104 25.70 -68.74 -14.88
CA SER A 104 26.37 -69.50 -13.81
C SER A 104 26.60 -70.98 -14.16
N GLY A 105 26.71 -71.29 -15.45
CA GLY A 105 27.00 -72.65 -15.94
C GLY A 105 28.50 -72.97 -16.01
N ILE A 106 28.83 -74.25 -16.14
CA ILE A 106 30.21 -74.72 -16.32
C ILE A 106 30.78 -74.13 -17.62
N GLY A 107 31.98 -73.55 -17.56
CA GLY A 107 32.65 -72.95 -18.71
C GLY A 107 32.30 -71.47 -18.99
N HIS A 108 31.36 -70.87 -18.27
CA HIS A 108 31.13 -69.43 -18.33
C HIS A 108 32.08 -68.69 -17.38
N THR A 109 32.84 -67.73 -17.90
CA THR A 109 33.68 -66.82 -17.10
C THR A 109 33.12 -65.39 -17.16
N THR A 110 32.86 -64.81 -16.00
CA THR A 110 32.49 -63.39 -15.87
C THR A 110 33.75 -62.54 -16.06
N ASN A 111 33.88 -61.90 -17.23
CA ASN A 111 35.07 -61.11 -17.60
C ASN A 111 34.90 -59.60 -17.32
N CYS A 112 33.68 -59.13 -17.09
CA CYS A 112 33.28 -57.75 -16.83
C CYS A 112 32.44 -57.68 -15.54
N PHE A 113 32.17 -56.48 -15.01
CA PHE A 113 31.24 -56.33 -13.88
C PHE A 113 29.80 -56.41 -14.36
N LEU A 114 28.95 -57.11 -13.61
CA LEU A 114 27.52 -57.24 -13.88
C LEU A 114 26.72 -56.65 -12.72
N SER A 115 26.12 -55.48 -12.90
CA SER A 115 25.16 -54.87 -11.96
C SER A 115 23.77 -55.41 -12.24
N VAL A 116 23.10 -56.00 -11.25
CA VAL A 116 21.70 -56.46 -11.34
C VAL A 116 20.81 -55.49 -10.58
N GLU A 117 19.83 -54.93 -11.29
CA GLU A 117 19.03 -53.79 -10.82
C GLU A 117 17.54 -54.01 -11.08
N GLY A 118 16.69 -53.55 -10.16
CA GLY A 118 15.24 -53.67 -10.28
C GLY A 118 14.66 -52.68 -11.28
N THR A 119 13.93 -53.16 -12.30
CA THR A 119 13.10 -52.31 -13.17
C THR A 119 11.62 -52.57 -12.98
N ASP A 120 10.81 -51.51 -13.09
CA ASP A 120 9.36 -51.54 -12.91
C ASP A 120 8.60 -52.12 -14.13
N GLY A 121 9.29 -52.38 -15.24
CA GLY A 121 8.73 -53.03 -16.43
C GLY A 121 8.89 -54.56 -16.43
N ASP A 122 7.94 -55.27 -17.04
CA ASP A 122 7.89 -56.75 -17.05
C ASP A 122 9.00 -57.45 -17.88
N LYS A 123 9.83 -56.70 -18.62
CA LYS A 123 10.82 -57.23 -19.55
C LYS A 123 12.24 -56.89 -19.09
N ALA A 124 13.09 -57.91 -19.00
CA ALA A 124 14.50 -57.71 -18.72
C ALA A 124 15.24 -57.09 -19.92
N TYR A 125 16.23 -56.26 -19.62
CA TYR A 125 17.09 -55.62 -20.62
C TYR A 125 18.47 -55.32 -20.04
N LEU A 126 19.41 -55.05 -20.94
CA LEU A 126 20.81 -54.81 -20.67
C LEU A 126 21.21 -53.44 -21.22
N MET A 127 22.06 -52.73 -20.48
CA MET A 127 22.76 -51.51 -20.91
C MET A 127 24.26 -51.68 -20.63
N THR A 128 25.11 -51.11 -21.50
CA THR A 128 26.57 -51.18 -21.40
C THR A 128 27.15 -49.81 -21.05
N GLU A 129 28.17 -49.76 -20.19
CA GLU A 129 28.92 -48.52 -19.85
C GLU A 129 29.26 -47.72 -21.13
N GLY A 130 28.72 -46.49 -21.23
CA GLY A 130 28.91 -45.61 -22.39
C GLY A 130 27.84 -45.68 -23.50
N SER A 131 26.77 -46.49 -23.35
CA SER A 131 25.64 -46.51 -24.28
C SER A 131 24.29 -46.70 -23.59
N ASP A 132 23.34 -45.80 -23.87
CA ASP A 132 21.95 -45.87 -23.40
C ASP A 132 21.08 -46.88 -24.20
N GLU A 133 21.68 -47.67 -25.10
CA GLU A 133 20.98 -48.68 -25.88
C GLU A 133 20.45 -49.83 -24.99
N LYS A 134 19.13 -50.01 -24.96
CA LYS A 134 18.45 -51.05 -24.17
C LYS A 134 18.34 -52.37 -24.93
N LYS A 135 19.42 -53.17 -24.88
CA LYS A 135 19.51 -54.52 -25.47
C LYS A 135 18.57 -55.48 -24.70
N SER A 136 17.44 -55.90 -25.29
CA SER A 136 16.44 -56.74 -24.58
C SER A 136 16.91 -58.18 -24.37
N VAL A 137 16.70 -58.72 -23.16
CA VAL A 137 17.12 -60.07 -22.74
C VAL A 137 15.89 -60.92 -22.41
N LYS A 138 15.67 -62.05 -23.09
CA LYS A 138 14.55 -62.97 -22.78
C LYS A 138 14.98 -64.19 -21.96
N THR A 139 16.26 -64.59 -22.02
CA THR A 139 16.81 -65.73 -21.27
C THR A 139 18.27 -65.51 -20.86
N VAL A 140 18.73 -66.19 -19.82
CA VAL A 140 20.16 -66.19 -19.41
C VAL A 140 21.08 -66.66 -20.54
N ASN A 141 20.63 -67.58 -21.39
CA ASN A 141 21.43 -68.05 -22.52
C ASN A 141 21.66 -66.93 -23.55
N GLN A 142 20.69 -66.02 -23.74
CA GLN A 142 20.87 -64.83 -24.56
C GLN A 142 21.81 -63.81 -23.91
N LEU A 143 21.72 -63.62 -22.58
CA LEU A 143 22.66 -62.78 -21.82
C LEU A 143 24.10 -63.31 -21.95
N ALA A 144 24.31 -64.60 -21.71
CA ALA A 144 25.60 -65.27 -21.83
C ALA A 144 26.17 -65.17 -23.27
N HIS A 145 25.33 -65.34 -24.28
CA HIS A 145 25.72 -65.20 -25.69
C HIS A 145 26.06 -63.74 -26.05
N ALA A 146 25.30 -62.76 -25.56
CA ALA A 146 25.59 -61.33 -25.76
C ALA A 146 26.94 -60.96 -25.14
N LEU A 147 27.17 -61.32 -23.87
CA LEU A 147 28.43 -61.07 -23.16
C LEU A 147 29.65 -61.80 -23.78
N HIS A 148 29.44 -62.83 -24.58
CA HIS A 148 30.51 -63.58 -25.24
C HIS A 148 30.77 -63.14 -26.70
N MET A 149 29.77 -62.57 -27.38
CA MET A 149 29.91 -62.05 -28.75
C MET A 149 30.38 -60.59 -28.80
N ASP A 150 30.13 -59.81 -27.76
CA ASP A 150 30.50 -58.38 -27.69
C ASP A 150 32.01 -58.23 -27.45
N LYS A 151 32.80 -58.26 -28.54
CA LYS A 151 34.28 -58.26 -28.51
C LYS A 151 34.90 -56.97 -27.96
N ASP A 152 34.13 -55.89 -27.93
CA ASP A 152 34.58 -54.59 -27.42
C ASP A 152 34.44 -54.49 -25.88
N LEU A 153 33.83 -55.49 -25.25
CA LEU A 153 33.61 -55.59 -23.80
C LEU A 153 34.90 -55.94 -23.05
N LYS A 154 35.68 -54.90 -22.72
CA LYS A 154 36.98 -55.02 -22.04
C LYS A 154 36.84 -55.50 -20.59
N ALA A 155 37.89 -56.13 -20.08
CA ALA A 155 38.02 -56.42 -18.65
C ALA A 155 37.95 -55.11 -17.84
N GLY A 156 37.03 -55.03 -16.87
CA GLY A 156 36.78 -53.82 -16.11
C GLY A 156 35.76 -52.84 -16.70
N CYS A 157 35.00 -53.21 -17.73
CA CYS A 157 33.74 -52.54 -18.08
C CYS A 157 32.59 -52.98 -17.17
N LEU A 158 31.59 -52.11 -16.99
CA LEU A 158 30.33 -52.39 -16.29
C LEU A 158 29.17 -52.65 -17.26
N VAL A 159 28.33 -53.62 -16.93
CA VAL A 159 27.10 -53.96 -17.64
C VAL A 159 25.94 -53.96 -16.65
N HIS A 160 24.89 -53.19 -16.94
CA HIS A 160 23.69 -53.11 -16.13
C HIS A 160 22.63 -54.07 -16.68
N VAL A 161 22.17 -54.99 -15.84
CA VAL A 161 21.16 -56.00 -16.13
C VAL A 161 19.89 -55.65 -15.35
N PHE A 162 18.95 -55.00 -16.02
CA PHE A 162 17.67 -54.61 -15.45
C PHE A 162 16.70 -55.78 -15.44
N TRP A 163 16.23 -56.18 -14.26
CA TRP A 163 15.35 -57.34 -14.04
C TRP A 163 14.03 -56.93 -13.38
N PRO A 164 12.87 -57.52 -13.74
CA PRO A 164 11.58 -57.06 -13.24
C PRO A 164 11.41 -57.19 -11.72
N LYS A 165 11.07 -56.08 -11.04
CA LYS A 165 10.74 -56.04 -9.59
C LYS A 165 9.55 -56.92 -9.20
N SER A 166 8.73 -57.33 -10.16
CA SER A 166 7.65 -58.32 -9.97
C SER A 166 8.20 -59.71 -9.58
N LYS A 167 9.37 -60.10 -10.11
CA LYS A 167 9.95 -61.44 -9.92
C LYS A 167 10.73 -61.64 -8.62
N CYS A 168 11.47 -60.63 -8.15
CA CYS A 168 12.36 -60.74 -7.00
C CYS A 168 12.02 -59.68 -5.93
N ALA A 169 12.02 -60.08 -4.65
CA ALA A 169 11.78 -59.17 -3.54
C ALA A 169 12.98 -58.23 -3.29
N LEU A 170 14.21 -58.74 -3.34
CA LEU A 170 15.42 -57.96 -3.08
C LEU A 170 15.54 -56.75 -4.03
N LEU A 171 15.34 -56.98 -5.33
CA LEU A 171 15.40 -55.93 -6.36
C LEU A 171 14.20 -54.96 -6.30
N ARG A 172 13.11 -55.35 -5.62
CA ARG A 172 11.94 -54.49 -5.40
C ARG A 172 12.17 -53.51 -4.26
N ASP A 173 12.83 -53.97 -3.20
CA ASP A 173 13.11 -53.19 -2.00
C ASP A 173 14.47 -52.43 -2.14
N ASP A 174 14.75 -51.90 -3.34
CA ASP A 174 15.90 -51.06 -3.72
C ASP A 174 17.31 -51.65 -3.43
N LEU A 175 17.51 -52.97 -3.58
CA LEU A 175 18.85 -53.58 -3.61
C LEU A 175 19.42 -53.65 -5.05
N VAL A 176 20.69 -53.24 -5.19
CA VAL A 176 21.52 -53.46 -6.37
C VAL A 176 22.64 -54.46 -6.04
N ILE A 177 22.85 -55.44 -6.92
CA ILE A 177 23.81 -56.53 -6.72
C ILE A 177 24.87 -56.52 -7.82
N VAL A 178 26.15 -56.40 -7.45
CA VAL A 178 27.27 -56.41 -8.40
C VAL A 178 28.02 -57.75 -8.33
N ASP A 179 28.05 -58.50 -9.44
CA ASP A 179 29.00 -59.60 -9.65
C ASP A 179 30.31 -59.04 -10.25
N SER A 180 31.44 -59.54 -9.75
CA SER A 180 32.78 -59.15 -10.22
C SER A 180 33.42 -60.20 -11.12
N PRO A 181 34.42 -59.83 -11.93
CA PRO A 181 35.33 -60.81 -12.52
C PRO A 181 36.11 -61.59 -11.45
N GLY A 182 36.78 -62.67 -11.83
CA GLY A 182 37.63 -63.41 -10.90
C GLY A 182 38.76 -62.55 -10.32
N THR A 183 38.96 -62.59 -9.00
CA THR A 183 40.08 -61.90 -8.30
C THR A 183 41.46 -62.48 -8.65
N ASP A 184 41.48 -63.56 -9.42
CA ASP A 184 42.63 -64.23 -10.03
C ASP A 184 42.93 -63.79 -11.48
N VAL A 185 42.06 -62.99 -12.10
CA VAL A 185 42.11 -62.66 -13.55
C VAL A 185 42.86 -61.35 -13.84
N THR A 186 43.00 -60.44 -12.88
CA THR A 186 43.73 -59.16 -13.06
C THR A 186 44.55 -58.77 -11.84
N THR A 187 45.57 -57.95 -12.07
CA THR A 187 46.31 -57.21 -11.05
C THR A 187 45.79 -55.77 -10.84
N GLU A 188 44.95 -55.24 -11.73
CA GLU A 188 44.49 -53.83 -11.75
C GLU A 188 43.34 -53.54 -10.75
N LEU A 189 43.39 -54.18 -9.58
CA LEU A 189 42.31 -54.21 -8.59
C LEU A 189 41.93 -52.81 -8.07
N ASP A 190 42.87 -51.86 -8.03
CA ASP A 190 42.61 -50.50 -7.52
C ASP A 190 41.60 -49.74 -8.38
N SER A 191 41.74 -49.81 -9.71
CA SER A 191 40.81 -49.14 -10.63
C SER A 191 39.39 -49.69 -10.54
N TRP A 192 39.26 -50.99 -10.19
CA TRP A 192 37.96 -51.63 -9.98
C TRP A 192 37.32 -51.20 -8.66
N ILE A 193 38.12 -51.03 -7.60
CA ILE A 193 37.64 -50.49 -6.32
C ILE A 193 37.16 -49.04 -6.52
N ASP A 194 38.01 -48.19 -7.09
CA ASP A 194 37.75 -46.76 -7.26
C ASP A 194 36.53 -46.48 -8.18
N LYS A 195 36.31 -47.28 -9.22
CA LYS A 195 35.17 -47.13 -10.14
C LYS A 195 33.85 -47.70 -9.60
N PHE A 196 33.87 -48.89 -9.01
CA PHE A 196 32.65 -49.71 -8.86
C PHE A 196 32.30 -50.08 -7.41
N CYS A 197 33.19 -49.78 -6.44
CA CYS A 197 33.08 -50.30 -5.08
C CYS A 197 32.99 -49.24 -3.98
N LEU A 198 33.40 -47.99 -4.21
CA LEU A 198 33.42 -46.94 -3.18
C LEU A 198 32.01 -46.58 -2.63
N ASP A 199 30.95 -46.93 -3.36
CA ASP A 199 29.53 -46.70 -3.05
C ASP A 199 28.78 -47.96 -2.57
N ALA A 200 29.51 -49.09 -2.40
CA ALA A 200 28.97 -50.35 -1.88
C ALA A 200 28.82 -50.32 -0.34
N ASP A 201 27.65 -50.72 0.15
CA ASP A 201 27.33 -50.75 1.59
C ASP A 201 27.83 -52.04 2.26
N VAL A 202 27.88 -53.14 1.49
CA VAL A 202 28.33 -54.47 1.93
C VAL A 202 29.14 -55.17 0.84
N PHE A 203 30.17 -55.90 1.26
CA PHE A 203 31.00 -56.75 0.42
C PHE A 203 30.83 -58.22 0.83
N VAL A 204 30.80 -59.13 -0.15
CA VAL A 204 30.69 -60.57 0.10
C VAL A 204 31.83 -61.31 -0.61
N LEU A 205 32.74 -61.90 0.17
CA LEU A 205 33.75 -62.83 -0.32
C LEU A 205 33.14 -64.22 -0.45
N VAL A 206 33.04 -64.73 -1.69
CA VAL A 206 32.63 -66.11 -1.96
C VAL A 206 33.90 -66.95 -2.15
N ALA A 207 34.34 -67.59 -1.08
CA ALA A 207 35.45 -68.54 -1.08
C ALA A 207 34.95 -69.94 -1.50
N ASN A 208 35.76 -70.68 -2.27
CA ASN A 208 35.46 -72.10 -2.54
C ASN A 208 35.97 -72.97 -1.38
N SER A 209 35.08 -73.60 -0.62
CA SER A 209 35.42 -74.43 0.55
C SER A 209 36.18 -75.72 0.23
N GLU A 210 36.25 -76.13 -1.04
CA GLU A 210 37.18 -77.19 -1.51
C GLU A 210 38.65 -76.73 -1.52
N SER A 211 38.92 -75.48 -1.15
CA SER A 211 40.25 -74.85 -1.15
C SER A 211 40.40 -73.85 0.00
N THR A 212 41.62 -73.61 0.46
CA THR A 212 41.86 -72.56 1.46
C THR A 212 41.69 -71.16 0.85
N LEU A 213 41.24 -70.21 1.68
CA LEU A 213 41.06 -68.79 1.30
C LEU A 213 42.40 -68.21 0.79
N MET A 214 42.43 -67.70 -0.44
CA MET A 214 43.67 -67.42 -1.17
C MET A 214 44.28 -66.05 -0.84
N ASN A 215 45.61 -65.93 -0.93
CA ASN A 215 46.31 -64.66 -0.70
C ASN A 215 45.89 -63.55 -1.68
N THR A 216 45.45 -63.88 -2.91
CA THR A 216 44.88 -62.92 -3.86
C THR A 216 43.53 -62.38 -3.40
N GLU A 217 42.68 -63.25 -2.84
CA GLU A 217 41.39 -62.88 -2.26
C GLU A 217 41.60 -62.00 -1.02
N LYS A 218 42.56 -62.36 -0.14
CA LYS A 218 42.97 -61.50 0.99
C LYS A 218 43.46 -60.13 0.51
N HIS A 219 44.38 -60.09 -0.44
CA HIS A 219 45.03 -58.86 -0.91
C HIS A 219 44.02 -57.86 -1.49
N PHE A 220 42.99 -58.33 -2.22
CA PHE A 220 41.89 -57.48 -2.66
C PHE A 220 41.18 -56.81 -1.48
N PHE A 221 40.83 -57.57 -0.44
CA PHE A 221 40.12 -57.05 0.72
C PHE A 221 40.97 -56.17 1.64
N HIS A 222 42.29 -56.36 1.70
CA HIS A 222 43.21 -55.39 2.29
C HIS A 222 43.11 -54.03 1.57
N LYS A 223 43.15 -54.02 0.23
CA LYS A 223 42.99 -52.79 -0.56
C LYS A 223 41.62 -52.12 -0.35
N VAL A 224 40.53 -52.90 -0.25
CA VAL A 224 39.21 -52.35 0.10
C VAL A 224 39.22 -51.67 1.48
N ASN A 225 39.90 -52.26 2.46
CA ASN A 225 40.03 -51.72 3.83
C ASN A 225 41.00 -50.52 3.92
N GLU A 226 41.95 -50.39 2.99
CA GLU A 226 42.79 -49.19 2.83
C GLU A 226 42.01 -48.01 2.24
N ARG A 227 40.97 -48.26 1.44
CA ARG A 227 40.12 -47.23 0.82
C ARG A 227 38.88 -46.86 1.64
N LEU A 228 38.31 -47.81 2.39
CA LEU A 228 37.05 -47.65 3.12
C LEU A 228 37.26 -47.82 4.63
N SER A 229 36.72 -46.90 5.42
CA SER A 229 36.78 -46.98 6.89
C SER A 229 35.79 -48.02 7.42
N LYS A 230 36.29 -49.20 7.82
CA LYS A 230 35.50 -50.34 8.34
C LYS A 230 34.38 -50.81 7.38
N PRO A 231 34.70 -51.35 6.20
CA PRO A 231 33.71 -51.94 5.29
C PRO A 231 33.00 -53.14 5.94
N ASN A 232 31.70 -53.27 5.68
CA ASN A 232 30.93 -54.46 6.08
C ASN A 232 31.31 -55.64 5.17
N ILE A 233 32.05 -56.62 5.68
CA ILE A 233 32.50 -57.79 4.92
C ILE A 233 31.81 -59.05 5.45
N PHE A 234 31.27 -59.86 4.54
CA PHE A 234 30.78 -61.22 4.76
C PHE A 234 31.68 -62.22 4.03
N ILE A 235 31.82 -63.43 4.58
CA ILE A 235 32.56 -64.54 3.97
C ILE A 235 31.63 -65.74 3.84
N LEU A 236 31.38 -66.16 2.59
CA LEU A 236 30.65 -67.37 2.25
C LEU A 236 31.65 -68.44 1.83
N ASN A 237 31.84 -69.45 2.68
CA ASN A 237 32.51 -70.70 2.32
C ASN A 237 31.50 -71.53 1.51
N ASN A 238 31.51 -71.33 0.20
CA ASN A 238 30.57 -71.91 -0.74
C ASN A 238 31.12 -73.22 -1.34
N ARG A 239 30.21 -74.10 -1.79
CA ARG A 239 30.44 -75.51 -2.17
C ARG A 239 30.63 -76.45 -0.97
N TRP A 240 30.00 -76.12 0.16
CA TRP A 240 29.98 -76.97 1.36
C TRP A 240 29.14 -78.26 1.20
N ASP A 241 28.55 -78.50 0.03
CA ASP A 241 28.06 -79.82 -0.39
C ASP A 241 29.20 -80.83 -0.64
N ALA A 242 30.39 -80.36 -1.02
CA ALA A 242 31.52 -81.25 -1.31
C ALA A 242 32.03 -82.01 -0.07
N SER A 243 32.12 -81.36 1.09
CA SER A 243 32.63 -81.97 2.34
C SER A 243 31.71 -83.03 2.94
N ALA A 244 30.44 -83.08 2.53
CA ALA A 244 29.53 -84.18 2.87
C ALA A 244 29.90 -85.52 2.19
N SER A 245 30.85 -85.51 1.24
CA SER A 245 31.47 -86.72 0.69
C SER A 245 32.50 -87.36 1.63
N GLU A 246 33.06 -86.58 2.57
CA GLU A 246 34.14 -86.97 3.50
C GLU A 246 33.76 -86.61 4.95
N PRO A 247 32.72 -87.26 5.52
CA PRO A 247 32.16 -86.87 6.82
C PRO A 247 33.16 -86.96 7.98
N GLU A 248 34.17 -87.84 7.90
CA GLU A 248 35.22 -88.00 8.92
C GLU A 248 36.04 -86.73 9.16
N TYR A 249 36.23 -85.89 8.14
CA TYR A 249 37.03 -84.66 8.24
C TYR A 249 36.18 -83.38 8.29
N MET A 250 34.86 -83.48 8.09
CA MET A 250 33.97 -82.33 7.91
C MET A 250 34.02 -81.33 9.07
N GLU A 251 34.07 -81.80 10.32
CA GLU A 251 34.11 -80.90 11.49
C GLU A 251 35.45 -80.19 11.66
N ASP A 252 36.58 -80.89 11.50
CA ASP A 252 37.91 -80.31 11.64
C ASP A 252 38.23 -79.34 10.49
N VAL A 253 37.80 -79.67 9.26
CA VAL A 253 37.86 -78.75 8.11
C VAL A 253 36.99 -77.52 8.37
N ARG A 254 35.74 -77.68 8.85
CA ARG A 254 34.87 -76.53 9.18
C ARG A 254 35.51 -75.64 10.24
N ARG A 255 36.12 -76.24 11.28
CA ARG A 255 36.84 -75.52 12.35
C ARG A 255 38.03 -74.74 11.79
N GLN A 256 38.86 -75.37 10.96
CA GLN A 256 40.03 -74.74 10.32
C GLN A 256 39.65 -73.59 9.38
N HIS A 257 38.55 -73.73 8.62
CA HIS A 257 38.04 -72.65 7.77
C HIS A 257 37.47 -71.49 8.61
N MET A 258 36.70 -71.80 9.66
CA MET A 258 36.13 -70.79 10.55
C MET A 258 37.24 -69.98 11.24
N GLU A 259 38.25 -70.65 11.80
CA GLU A 259 39.41 -70.01 12.45
C GLU A 259 40.15 -69.07 11.49
N ARG A 260 40.49 -69.54 10.28
CA ARG A 260 41.15 -68.71 9.26
C ARG A 260 40.31 -67.50 8.82
N CYS A 261 38.99 -67.65 8.74
CA CYS A 261 38.09 -66.55 8.39
C CYS A 261 37.95 -65.55 9.54
N LEU A 262 37.93 -66.01 10.79
CA LEU A 262 37.92 -65.16 11.98
C LEU A 262 39.21 -64.34 12.09
N THR A 263 40.38 -64.97 12.02
CA THR A 263 41.67 -64.27 12.02
C THR A 263 41.79 -63.27 10.87
N PHE A 264 41.25 -63.60 9.69
CA PHE A 264 41.25 -62.66 8.57
C PHE A 264 40.39 -61.41 8.84
N LEU A 265 39.16 -61.55 9.34
CA LEU A 265 38.29 -60.39 9.64
C LEU A 265 38.73 -59.58 10.86
N VAL A 266 39.23 -60.26 11.90
CA VAL A 266 39.53 -59.70 13.22
C VAL A 266 40.99 -59.23 13.33
N ASP A 267 41.96 -60.09 13.04
CA ASP A 267 43.38 -59.83 13.32
C ASP A 267 44.07 -59.15 12.12
N GLU A 268 43.73 -59.55 10.90
CA GLU A 268 44.35 -59.04 9.67
C GLU A 268 43.66 -57.77 9.15
N LEU A 269 42.33 -57.75 9.02
CA LEU A 269 41.56 -56.59 8.56
C LEU A 269 41.11 -55.64 9.69
N LYS A 270 40.90 -56.13 10.91
CA LYS A 270 40.50 -55.31 12.09
C LYS A 270 39.21 -54.51 11.90
N VAL A 271 38.30 -55.03 11.07
CA VAL A 271 37.03 -54.36 10.74
C VAL A 271 35.94 -54.61 11.79
N ILE A 272 35.98 -55.76 12.46
CA ILE A 272 34.88 -56.29 13.29
C ILE A 272 35.41 -57.01 14.55
N ASP A 273 34.62 -57.00 15.62
CA ASP A 273 34.97 -57.64 16.89
C ASP A 273 34.77 -59.17 16.85
N PRO A 274 35.52 -59.97 17.65
CA PRO A 274 35.50 -61.45 17.58
C PRO A 274 34.13 -62.12 17.78
N VAL A 275 33.22 -61.44 18.48
CA VAL A 275 31.85 -61.91 18.75
C VAL A 275 30.96 -61.71 17.52
N GLU A 276 30.99 -60.52 16.92
CA GLU A 276 30.20 -60.21 15.72
C GLU A 276 30.76 -60.89 14.45
N ALA A 277 32.07 -61.15 14.40
CA ALA A 277 32.75 -61.83 13.29
C ALA A 277 32.14 -63.20 12.93
N ARG A 278 31.62 -63.94 13.93
CA ARG A 278 30.93 -65.22 13.72
C ARG A 278 29.64 -65.05 12.90
N ASN A 279 28.97 -63.91 13.04
CA ASN A 279 27.76 -63.55 12.29
C ASN A 279 28.08 -62.92 10.92
N ARG A 280 29.30 -63.16 10.40
CA ARG A 280 29.75 -62.78 9.04
C ARG A 280 30.30 -63.96 8.24
N ILE A 281 30.49 -65.14 8.84
CA ILE A 281 31.16 -66.30 8.23
C ILE A 281 30.19 -67.48 8.16
N PHE A 282 29.85 -67.92 6.95
CA PHE A 282 28.82 -68.95 6.72
C PHE A 282 29.33 -70.06 5.80
N PHE A 283 28.78 -71.27 5.96
CA PHE A 283 29.12 -72.50 5.23
C PHE A 283 27.91 -73.00 4.44
N VAL A 284 27.98 -72.89 3.10
CA VAL A 284 26.79 -72.94 2.24
C VAL A 284 27.00 -73.72 0.95
N SER A 285 25.90 -74.17 0.33
CA SER A 285 25.89 -74.56 -1.08
C SER A 285 24.87 -73.73 -1.86
N ALA A 286 25.35 -72.71 -2.58
CA ALA A 286 24.49 -71.90 -3.45
C ALA A 286 23.84 -72.72 -4.56
N LYS A 287 24.46 -73.84 -4.98
CA LYS A 287 23.96 -74.73 -6.02
C LYS A 287 22.72 -75.51 -5.57
N GLU A 288 22.74 -76.05 -4.35
CA GLU A 288 21.56 -76.71 -3.75
C GLU A 288 20.43 -75.70 -3.51
N VAL A 289 20.74 -74.54 -2.92
CA VAL A 289 19.77 -73.49 -2.60
C VAL A 289 19.09 -72.95 -3.87
N LEU A 290 19.84 -72.69 -4.94
CA LEU A 290 19.29 -72.28 -6.23
C LEU A 290 18.39 -73.37 -6.84
N SER A 291 18.80 -74.64 -6.76
CA SER A 291 18.00 -75.76 -7.29
C SER A 291 16.66 -75.89 -6.55
N ALA A 292 16.70 -75.89 -5.21
CA ALA A 292 15.52 -75.96 -4.36
C ALA A 292 14.56 -74.76 -4.57
N ARG A 293 15.10 -73.54 -4.70
CA ARG A 293 14.29 -72.33 -4.98
C ARG A 293 13.66 -72.36 -6.37
N THR A 294 14.41 -72.80 -7.38
CA THR A 294 13.89 -72.98 -8.76
C THR A 294 12.74 -73.99 -8.78
N GLN A 295 12.89 -75.11 -8.08
CA GLN A 295 11.85 -76.15 -7.96
C GLN A 295 10.62 -75.65 -7.19
N LYS A 296 10.82 -74.96 -6.06
CA LYS A 296 9.75 -74.35 -5.27
C LYS A 296 8.94 -73.34 -6.08
N ALA A 297 9.61 -72.49 -6.87
CA ALA A 297 8.96 -71.55 -7.78
C ALA A 297 8.15 -72.23 -8.91
N GLN A 298 8.47 -73.50 -9.22
CA GLN A 298 7.74 -74.36 -10.15
C GLN A 298 6.69 -75.26 -9.45
N GLY A 299 6.47 -75.10 -8.14
CA GLY A 299 5.52 -75.89 -7.37
C GLY A 299 6.01 -77.29 -6.96
N MET A 300 7.29 -77.60 -7.15
CA MET A 300 7.92 -78.87 -6.77
C MET A 300 8.53 -78.81 -5.35
N PRO A 301 8.68 -79.95 -4.65
CA PRO A 301 9.23 -79.98 -3.30
C PRO A 301 10.72 -79.61 -3.28
N GLU A 302 11.12 -78.80 -2.29
CA GLU A 302 12.49 -78.28 -2.12
C GLU A 302 13.58 -79.37 -1.99
N SER A 303 13.20 -80.59 -1.57
CA SER A 303 14.11 -81.72 -1.39
C SER A 303 14.74 -82.23 -2.69
N GLY A 304 14.15 -81.95 -3.85
CA GLY A 304 14.78 -82.24 -5.15
C GLY A 304 15.99 -81.36 -5.47
N GLY A 305 16.30 -80.37 -4.62
CA GLY A 305 17.49 -79.51 -4.73
C GLY A 305 18.73 -80.05 -4.02
N ALA A 306 18.60 -81.08 -3.18
CA ALA A 306 19.70 -81.66 -2.43
C ALA A 306 20.71 -82.39 -3.35
N LEU A 307 22.00 -82.22 -3.06
CA LEU A 307 23.10 -82.90 -3.76
C LEU A 307 23.83 -83.88 -2.84
N ALA A 308 23.84 -83.62 -1.53
CA ALA A 308 24.43 -84.50 -0.52
C ALA A 308 23.64 -84.44 0.80
N GLU A 309 23.92 -85.36 1.72
CA GLU A 309 23.34 -85.36 3.07
C GLU A 309 23.62 -84.02 3.80
N GLY A 310 22.76 -83.62 4.75
CA GLY A 310 22.87 -82.34 5.46
C GLY A 310 22.35 -81.11 4.68
N PHE A 311 21.64 -81.29 3.57
CA PHE A 311 21.04 -80.21 2.77
C PHE A 311 20.25 -79.20 3.63
N GLN A 312 19.35 -79.66 4.51
CA GLN A 312 18.58 -78.79 5.40
C GLN A 312 19.46 -77.84 6.23
N THR A 313 20.59 -78.31 6.74
CA THR A 313 21.53 -77.49 7.54
C THR A 313 22.18 -76.42 6.67
N ARG A 314 22.65 -76.77 5.46
CA ARG A 314 23.24 -75.81 4.50
C ARG A 314 22.22 -74.80 3.98
N PHE A 315 20.96 -75.21 3.81
CA PHE A 315 19.85 -74.34 3.41
C PHE A 315 19.47 -73.35 4.53
N GLN A 316 19.34 -73.84 5.77
CA GLN A 316 19.10 -72.98 6.95
C GLN A 316 20.23 -71.97 7.17
N GLU A 317 21.49 -72.38 6.98
CA GLU A 317 22.62 -71.46 7.14
C GLU A 317 22.67 -70.39 6.03
N PHE A 318 22.23 -70.70 4.81
CA PHE A 318 22.05 -69.70 3.75
C PHE A 318 20.91 -68.71 4.06
N GLN A 319 19.79 -69.19 4.62
CA GLN A 319 18.69 -68.32 5.08
C GLN A 319 19.14 -67.43 6.25
N HIS A 320 19.97 -67.94 7.16
CA HIS A 320 20.53 -67.18 8.26
C HIS A 320 21.52 -66.10 7.78
N PHE A 321 22.35 -66.43 6.79
CA PHE A 321 23.15 -65.44 6.05
C PHE A 321 22.28 -64.33 5.47
N GLU A 322 21.24 -64.67 4.70
CA GLU A 322 20.35 -63.67 4.07
C GLU A 322 19.70 -62.75 5.12
N GLN A 323 19.19 -63.31 6.22
CA GLN A 323 18.57 -62.52 7.29
C GLN A 323 19.55 -61.50 7.90
N ILE A 324 20.77 -61.92 8.24
CA ILE A 324 21.79 -61.04 8.83
C ILE A 324 22.33 -60.05 7.78
N PHE A 325 22.42 -60.47 6.52
CA PHE A 325 22.80 -59.60 5.40
C PHE A 325 21.77 -58.49 5.18
N GLU A 326 20.48 -58.81 5.08
CA GLU A 326 19.39 -57.84 4.88
C GLU A 326 19.31 -56.83 6.03
N GLU A 327 19.50 -57.27 7.28
CA GLU A 327 19.58 -56.37 8.43
C GLU A 327 20.82 -55.47 8.37
N CYS A 328 22.01 -56.04 8.12
CA CYS A 328 23.26 -55.28 8.08
C CYS A 328 23.28 -54.25 6.95
N ILE A 329 22.81 -54.59 5.75
CA ILE A 329 22.83 -53.68 4.61
C ILE A 329 21.80 -52.57 4.77
N SER A 330 20.60 -52.87 5.26
CA SER A 330 19.55 -51.86 5.45
C SER A 330 19.94 -50.83 6.51
N GLN A 331 20.44 -51.25 7.68
CA GLN A 331 20.93 -50.34 8.71
C GLN A 331 22.14 -49.52 8.22
N SER A 332 23.13 -50.16 7.59
CA SER A 332 24.33 -49.47 7.11
C SER A 332 24.02 -48.46 6.02
N ALA A 333 23.25 -48.86 5.00
CA ALA A 333 22.89 -47.99 3.88
C ALA A 333 22.02 -46.81 4.30
N VAL A 334 21.06 -47.00 5.22
CA VAL A 334 20.28 -45.88 5.77
C VAL A 334 21.19 -44.83 6.40
N LYS A 335 22.19 -45.26 7.17
CA LYS A 335 23.16 -44.35 7.77
C LYS A 335 24.05 -43.68 6.72
N THR A 336 24.83 -44.45 5.96
CA THR A 336 25.80 -43.92 4.97
C THR A 336 25.12 -43.02 3.93
N LYS A 337 23.87 -43.32 3.55
CA LYS A 337 23.19 -42.64 2.44
C LYS A 337 22.24 -41.52 2.86
N PHE A 338 21.80 -41.42 4.12
CA PHE A 338 20.90 -40.36 4.58
C PHE A 338 21.40 -39.49 5.75
N GLU A 339 22.41 -39.90 6.54
CA GLU A 339 22.92 -39.11 7.68
C GLU A 339 23.42 -37.72 7.27
N GLN A 340 24.32 -37.64 6.27
CA GLN A 340 24.90 -36.37 5.80
C GLN A 340 23.84 -35.43 5.20
N HIS A 341 22.86 -35.96 4.47
CA HIS A 341 21.76 -35.18 3.93
C HIS A 341 20.82 -34.68 5.03
N THR A 342 20.60 -35.47 6.09
CA THR A 342 19.80 -35.07 7.26
C THR A 342 20.46 -33.92 8.03
N ILE A 343 21.78 -34.01 8.23
CA ILE A 343 22.59 -32.92 8.82
C ILE A 343 22.53 -31.66 7.94
N ARG A 344 22.66 -31.81 6.61
CA ARG A 344 22.62 -30.68 5.68
C ARG A 344 21.24 -30.03 5.60
N ALA A 345 20.16 -30.81 5.67
CA ALA A 345 18.79 -30.29 5.72
C ALA A 345 18.56 -29.42 6.96
N LYS A 346 19.03 -29.86 8.14
CA LYS A 346 18.97 -29.05 9.37
C LYS A 346 19.69 -27.71 9.22
N GLN A 347 20.95 -27.72 8.75
CA GLN A 347 21.71 -26.48 8.49
C GLN A 347 20.99 -25.50 7.53
N ILE A 348 20.25 -26.01 6.55
CA ILE A 348 19.46 -25.19 5.63
C ILE A 348 18.23 -24.62 6.33
N ILE A 349 17.50 -25.44 7.11
CA ILE A 349 16.36 -24.97 7.93
C ILE A 349 16.81 -23.91 8.92
N ASP A 350 17.94 -24.11 9.62
CA ASP A 350 18.52 -23.14 10.55
C ASP A 350 18.86 -21.82 9.83
N THR A 351 19.62 -21.87 8.73
CA THR A 351 19.98 -20.63 8.00
C THR A 351 18.74 -19.88 7.48
N VAL A 352 17.70 -20.59 7.01
CA VAL A 352 16.48 -19.95 6.50
C VAL A 352 15.63 -19.41 7.66
N LYS A 353 15.53 -20.12 8.78
CA LYS A 353 14.89 -19.67 10.04
C LYS A 353 15.54 -18.38 10.56
N ASP A 354 16.86 -18.31 10.57
CA ASP A 354 17.62 -17.12 10.99
C ASP A 354 17.32 -15.91 10.09
N ILE A 355 17.27 -16.08 8.76
CA ILE A 355 16.91 -15.01 7.81
C ILE A 355 15.47 -14.53 8.04
N MET A 356 14.53 -15.45 8.27
CA MET A 356 13.13 -15.09 8.58
C MET A 356 13.05 -14.27 9.88
N ASP A 357 13.86 -14.60 10.89
CA ASP A 357 13.92 -13.86 12.15
C ASP A 357 14.59 -12.48 11.98
N THR A 358 15.67 -12.35 11.20
CA THR A 358 16.25 -11.04 10.86
C THR A 358 15.22 -10.13 10.18
N ILE A 359 14.51 -10.63 9.17
CA ILE A 359 13.46 -9.87 8.46
C ILE A 359 12.30 -9.50 9.41
N ASN A 360 11.92 -10.37 10.33
CA ASN A 360 10.89 -10.12 11.33
C ASN A 360 11.30 -9.06 12.37
N VAL A 361 12.59 -9.01 12.75
CA VAL A 361 13.15 -7.97 13.63
C VAL A 361 13.24 -6.62 12.90
N ALA A 362 13.80 -6.58 11.69
CA ALA A 362 13.88 -5.35 10.89
C ALA A 362 12.48 -4.77 10.61
N ALA A 363 11.52 -5.61 10.26
CA ALA A 363 10.11 -5.21 10.10
C ALA A 363 9.43 -4.82 11.43
N ALA A 364 9.94 -5.23 12.60
CA ALA A 364 9.45 -4.77 13.90
C ALA A 364 9.97 -3.37 14.23
N GLU A 365 11.28 -3.15 14.10
CA GLU A 365 11.92 -1.87 14.38
C GLU A 365 11.38 -0.77 13.46
N LYS A 366 11.34 -1.01 12.14
CA LYS A 366 10.77 -0.08 11.16
C LYS A 366 9.27 0.17 11.40
N ARG A 367 8.51 -0.80 11.92
CA ARG A 367 7.08 -0.59 12.25
C ARG A 367 6.89 0.28 13.49
N VAL A 368 7.74 0.13 14.51
CA VAL A 368 7.70 1.01 15.69
C VAL A 368 8.00 2.45 15.27
N GLN A 369 9.10 2.67 14.54
CA GLN A 369 9.43 3.99 13.99
C GLN A 369 8.28 4.59 13.17
N SER A 370 7.68 3.81 12.26
CA SER A 370 6.58 4.29 11.41
C SER A 370 5.29 4.56 12.19
N MET A 371 5.06 3.88 13.31
CA MET A 371 3.97 4.18 14.24
C MET A 371 4.21 5.48 15.02
N GLU A 372 5.44 5.72 15.47
CA GLU A 372 5.86 6.95 16.15
C GLU A 372 5.74 8.17 15.20
N GLU A 373 6.34 8.09 14.00
CA GLU A 373 6.24 9.13 12.97
C GLU A 373 4.79 9.45 12.58
N ARG A 374 3.91 8.45 12.52
CA ARG A 374 2.48 8.64 12.20
C ARG A 374 1.74 9.37 13.31
N GLU A 375 2.04 9.05 14.57
CA GLU A 375 1.40 9.72 15.70
C GLU A 375 1.90 11.17 15.83
N ASP A 376 3.18 11.44 15.57
CA ASP A 376 3.73 12.81 15.45
C ASP A 376 3.01 13.63 14.35
N GLN A 377 2.79 13.05 13.16
CA GLN A 377 2.03 13.75 12.10
C GLN A 377 0.58 14.01 12.49
N LYS A 378 -0.03 13.10 13.25
CA LYS A 378 -1.42 13.19 13.72
C LYS A 378 -1.58 14.25 14.83
N ASP A 379 -0.67 14.29 15.81
CA ASP A 379 -0.64 15.34 16.82
C ASP A 379 -0.38 16.72 16.17
N ARG A 380 0.47 16.78 15.13
CA ARG A 380 0.66 18.01 14.33
C ARG A 380 -0.60 18.40 13.56
N LEU A 381 -1.33 17.44 12.99
CA LEU A 381 -2.60 17.66 12.28
C LEU A 381 -3.68 18.22 13.23
N ASP A 382 -3.86 17.59 14.38
CA ASP A 382 -4.85 18.03 15.37
C ASP A 382 -4.44 19.36 16.03
N PHE A 383 -3.14 19.64 16.21
CA PHE A 383 -2.65 20.97 16.58
C PHE A 383 -3.03 22.03 15.54
N VAL A 384 -2.74 21.79 14.25
CA VAL A 384 -3.05 22.75 13.17
C VAL A 384 -4.56 23.01 13.07
N ARG A 385 -5.41 21.97 13.15
CA ARG A 385 -6.87 22.10 13.18
C ARG A 385 -7.37 22.94 14.34
N ASN A 386 -6.89 22.66 15.56
CA ASN A 386 -7.30 23.40 16.75
C ASN A 386 -6.86 24.88 16.70
N GLN A 387 -5.64 25.16 16.22
CA GLN A 387 -5.19 26.54 16.05
C GLN A 387 -5.95 27.28 14.94
N LEU A 388 -6.22 26.64 13.79
CA LEU A 388 -7.00 27.23 12.71
C LEU A 388 -8.41 27.64 13.18
N ASN A 389 -9.08 26.81 13.99
CA ASN A 389 -10.39 27.13 14.58
C ASN A 389 -10.33 28.37 15.49
N ILE A 390 -9.31 28.48 16.34
CA ILE A 390 -9.12 29.63 17.25
C ILE A 390 -8.84 30.91 16.45
N LEU A 391 -7.92 30.84 15.49
CA LEU A 391 -7.56 31.99 14.63
C LEU A 391 -8.72 32.42 13.72
N THR A 392 -9.62 31.51 13.36
CA THR A 392 -10.81 31.82 12.56
C THR A 392 -11.77 32.74 13.31
N GLU A 393 -12.07 32.46 14.58
CA GLU A 393 -12.98 33.31 15.36
C GLU A 393 -12.32 34.65 15.77
N ASP A 394 -11.02 34.69 16.13
CA ASP A 394 -10.30 35.95 16.36
C ASP A 394 -10.26 36.82 15.09
N THR A 395 -9.94 36.23 13.93
CA THR A 395 -9.89 36.96 12.65
C THR A 395 -11.27 37.51 12.27
N LYS A 396 -12.33 36.74 12.50
CA LYS A 396 -13.74 37.14 12.31
C LYS A 396 -14.14 38.30 13.23
N GLU A 397 -13.71 38.30 14.50
CA GLU A 397 -13.91 39.43 15.41
C GLU A 397 -13.08 40.67 15.00
N LYS A 398 -11.85 40.48 14.50
CA LYS A 398 -11.02 41.57 13.95
C LYS A 398 -11.63 42.20 12.70
N ILE A 399 -12.06 41.38 11.73
CA ILE A 399 -12.78 41.84 10.54
C ILE A 399 -14.00 42.67 10.97
N LYS A 400 -14.81 42.17 11.92
CA LYS A 400 -15.96 42.91 12.44
C LYS A 400 -15.57 44.27 13.03
N ARG A 401 -14.54 44.32 13.90
CA ARG A 401 -14.09 45.58 14.53
C ARG A 401 -13.62 46.63 13.51
N VAL A 402 -12.87 46.21 12.48
CA VAL A 402 -12.43 47.12 11.39
C VAL A 402 -13.62 47.55 10.53
N THR A 403 -14.56 46.64 10.25
CA THR A 403 -15.80 46.92 9.52
C THR A 403 -16.63 48.00 10.24
N GLU A 404 -16.76 47.91 11.56
CA GLU A 404 -17.42 48.92 12.41
C GLU A 404 -16.62 50.24 12.50
N GLU A 405 -15.28 50.19 12.59
CA GLU A 405 -14.40 51.39 12.58
C GLU A 405 -14.57 52.19 11.27
N VAL A 406 -14.51 51.51 10.12
CA VAL A 406 -14.67 52.11 8.79
C VAL A 406 -16.04 52.75 8.63
N GLU A 407 -17.11 52.07 9.06
CA GLU A 407 -18.47 52.62 8.97
C GLU A 407 -18.58 53.95 9.75
N ASN A 408 -18.13 53.96 11.01
CA ASN A 408 -18.15 55.15 11.86
C ASN A 408 -17.28 56.28 11.28
N LYS A 409 -16.09 55.97 10.76
CA LYS A 409 -15.17 56.96 10.18
C LYS A 409 -15.74 57.60 8.90
N VAL A 410 -16.27 56.80 7.98
CA VAL A 410 -16.88 57.29 6.74
C VAL A 410 -18.15 58.09 7.03
N SER A 411 -19.00 57.61 7.95
CA SER A 411 -20.21 58.32 8.39
C SER A 411 -19.89 59.70 8.98
N SER A 412 -18.87 59.78 9.85
CA SER A 412 -18.39 61.04 10.43
C SER A 412 -17.82 61.99 9.36
N ALA A 413 -16.91 61.51 8.51
CA ALA A 413 -16.29 62.32 7.47
C ALA A 413 -17.29 62.84 6.43
N MET A 414 -18.29 62.04 6.05
CA MET A 414 -19.37 62.46 5.15
C MET A 414 -20.30 63.46 5.81
N THR A 415 -20.59 63.32 7.11
CA THR A 415 -21.36 64.30 7.87
C THR A 415 -20.62 65.65 7.95
N ASP A 416 -19.31 65.64 8.22
CA ASP A 416 -18.46 66.83 8.25
C ASP A 416 -18.42 67.54 6.89
N GLU A 417 -18.34 66.81 5.78
CA GLU A 417 -18.33 67.40 4.44
C GLU A 417 -19.71 67.89 3.98
N ILE A 418 -20.80 67.22 4.37
CA ILE A 418 -22.16 67.74 4.17
C ILE A 418 -22.33 69.07 4.92
N CYS A 419 -21.76 69.21 6.13
CA CYS A 419 -21.75 70.49 6.85
C CYS A 419 -20.94 71.60 6.15
N ARG A 420 -20.07 71.25 5.19
CA ARG A 420 -19.25 72.17 4.38
C ARG A 420 -19.72 72.30 2.93
N LEU A 421 -20.81 71.65 2.55
CA LEU A 421 -21.36 71.62 1.19
C LEU A 421 -21.59 73.02 0.60
N SER A 422 -21.90 74.01 1.44
CA SER A 422 -22.01 75.42 1.03
C SER A 422 -20.72 75.96 0.38
N VAL A 423 -19.54 75.60 0.88
CA VAL A 423 -18.25 76.02 0.33
C VAL A 423 -18.05 75.40 -1.06
N LEU A 424 -18.29 74.10 -1.19
CA LEU A 424 -18.16 73.38 -2.46
C LEU A 424 -19.15 73.89 -3.54
N VAL A 425 -20.34 74.33 -3.13
CA VAL A 425 -21.33 74.93 -4.04
C VAL A 425 -21.00 76.38 -4.41
N ASP A 426 -20.39 77.15 -3.51
CA ASP A 426 -19.94 78.52 -3.81
C ASP A 426 -18.67 78.54 -4.68
N GLU A 427 -17.81 77.52 -4.60
CA GLU A 427 -16.64 77.32 -5.48
C GLU A 427 -17.01 76.95 -6.94
N PHE A 428 -18.26 76.58 -7.21
CA PHE A 428 -18.73 76.27 -8.57
C PHE A 428 -19.00 77.53 -9.41
N TYR A 429 -18.33 77.64 -10.56
CA TYR A 429 -18.50 78.73 -11.54
C TYR A 429 -18.99 78.19 -12.90
N SER A 430 -20.16 78.65 -13.34
CA SER A 430 -20.73 78.37 -14.67
C SER A 430 -21.74 79.46 -15.06
N ASP A 431 -22.07 79.58 -16.35
CA ASP A 431 -22.94 80.64 -16.88
C ASP A 431 -24.42 80.46 -16.48
N PHE A 432 -24.80 81.06 -15.35
CA PHE A 432 -26.16 80.97 -14.82
C PHE A 432 -27.15 81.85 -15.62
N HIS A 433 -28.08 81.21 -16.34
CA HIS A 433 -29.14 81.89 -17.08
C HIS A 433 -30.54 81.29 -16.78
N PRO A 434 -31.61 82.09 -16.55
CA PRO A 434 -32.94 81.60 -16.16
C PRO A 434 -33.73 80.78 -17.21
N SER A 435 -33.11 80.38 -18.31
CA SER A 435 -33.72 79.60 -19.39
C SER A 435 -33.67 78.09 -19.08
N PRO A 436 -34.78 77.34 -19.18
CA PRO A 436 -34.89 75.99 -18.60
C PRO A 436 -33.91 74.94 -19.17
N GLN A 437 -33.46 75.11 -20.43
CA GLN A 437 -32.43 74.24 -21.02
C GLN A 437 -31.05 74.45 -20.38
N VAL A 438 -30.65 75.71 -20.17
CA VAL A 438 -29.38 76.07 -19.49
C VAL A 438 -29.44 75.68 -18.01
N LEU A 439 -30.60 75.91 -17.37
CA LEU A 439 -30.83 75.56 -15.97
C LEU A 439 -30.67 74.05 -15.72
N LYS A 440 -31.15 73.20 -16.64
CA LYS A 440 -30.95 71.75 -16.58
C LYS A 440 -29.47 71.36 -16.76
N LEU A 441 -28.75 71.98 -17.69
CA LEU A 441 -27.32 71.73 -17.87
C LEU A 441 -26.51 72.14 -16.63
N TYR A 442 -26.80 73.32 -16.09
CA TYR A 442 -26.20 73.85 -14.85
C TYR A 442 -26.43 72.90 -13.66
N LYS A 443 -27.63 72.34 -13.50
CA LYS A 443 -27.94 71.29 -12.51
C LYS A 443 -27.09 70.03 -12.69
N THR A 444 -26.95 69.53 -13.92
CA THR A 444 -26.14 68.31 -14.19
C THR A 444 -24.65 68.54 -13.89
N GLU A 445 -24.07 69.66 -14.33
CA GLU A 445 -22.67 69.99 -14.02
C GLU A 445 -22.44 70.28 -12.53
N LEU A 446 -23.38 70.94 -11.84
CA LEU A 446 -23.28 71.17 -10.39
C LEU A 446 -23.38 69.85 -9.60
N ASN A 447 -24.32 68.97 -9.93
CA ASN A 447 -24.43 67.65 -9.31
C ASN A 447 -23.11 66.87 -9.46
N LYS A 448 -22.53 66.88 -10.67
CA LYS A 448 -21.26 66.22 -10.95
C LYS A 448 -20.10 66.85 -10.18
N HIS A 449 -20.01 68.18 -10.13
CA HIS A 449 -18.95 68.88 -9.39
C HIS A 449 -19.00 68.56 -7.88
N ILE A 450 -20.20 68.45 -7.31
CA ILE A 450 -20.40 68.04 -5.92
C ILE A 450 -20.01 66.58 -5.72
N GLU A 451 -20.34 65.70 -6.67
CA GLU A 451 -20.01 64.26 -6.62
C GLU A 451 -18.50 64.02 -6.71
N ASP A 452 -17.84 64.61 -7.71
CA ASP A 452 -16.38 64.59 -7.89
C ASP A 452 -15.66 65.21 -6.67
N GLY A 453 -16.19 66.32 -6.13
CA GLY A 453 -15.60 67.04 -4.99
C GLY A 453 -15.78 66.31 -3.65
N LEU A 454 -16.99 65.85 -3.33
CA LEU A 454 -17.30 65.11 -2.11
C LEU A 454 -16.58 63.75 -2.10
N GLY A 455 -16.59 63.03 -3.23
CA GLY A 455 -15.86 61.77 -3.39
C GLY A 455 -14.34 61.95 -3.20
N LYS A 456 -13.75 63.02 -3.76
CA LYS A 456 -12.33 63.34 -3.56
C LYS A 456 -12.01 63.70 -2.12
N ASN A 457 -12.80 64.55 -1.47
CA ASN A 457 -12.56 64.97 -0.08
C ASN A 457 -12.72 63.80 0.91
N LEU A 458 -13.66 62.88 0.65
CA LEU A 458 -13.79 61.62 1.37
C LEU A 458 -12.58 60.72 1.17
N ALA A 459 -12.12 60.53 -0.08
CA ALA A 459 -10.94 59.72 -0.37
C ALA A 459 -9.67 60.28 0.31
N GLU A 460 -9.47 61.61 0.30
CA GLU A 460 -8.31 62.25 0.92
C GLU A 460 -8.28 62.08 2.46
N ARG A 461 -9.44 62.13 3.12
CA ARG A 461 -9.53 61.94 4.59
C ARG A 461 -9.58 60.48 5.04
N CYS A 462 -10.30 59.63 4.32
CA CYS A 462 -10.57 58.27 4.78
C CYS A 462 -9.62 57.23 4.17
N SER A 463 -9.22 57.34 2.90
CA SER A 463 -8.48 56.25 2.23
C SER A 463 -7.17 55.91 2.94
N THR A 464 -6.43 56.92 3.41
CA THR A 464 -5.13 56.72 4.11
C THR A 464 -5.30 55.94 5.41
N GLU A 465 -6.24 56.34 6.27
CA GLU A 465 -6.49 55.65 7.54
C GLU A 465 -7.09 54.25 7.34
N VAL A 466 -8.04 54.10 6.40
CA VAL A 466 -8.68 52.80 6.13
C VAL A 466 -7.68 51.81 5.51
N ASN A 467 -6.82 52.24 4.58
CA ASN A 467 -5.72 51.39 4.09
C ASN A 467 -4.74 51.02 5.21
N GLN A 468 -4.48 51.91 6.18
CA GLN A 468 -3.60 51.60 7.31
C GLN A 468 -4.21 50.56 8.26
N SER A 469 -5.47 50.73 8.68
CA SER A 469 -6.18 49.76 9.55
C SER A 469 -6.32 48.39 8.86
N MET A 470 -6.64 48.39 7.55
CA MET A 470 -6.72 47.19 6.72
C MET A 470 -5.36 46.49 6.57
N HIS A 471 -4.29 47.20 6.20
CA HIS A 471 -2.95 46.61 6.06
C HIS A 471 -2.42 46.06 7.38
N GLN A 472 -2.58 46.79 8.49
CA GLN A 472 -2.18 46.32 9.82
C GLN A 472 -2.90 45.01 10.17
N SER A 473 -4.22 44.96 9.96
CA SER A 473 -5.04 43.78 10.23
C SER A 473 -4.68 42.60 9.33
N GLN A 474 -4.45 42.82 8.02
CA GLN A 474 -3.98 41.77 7.10
C GLN A 474 -2.62 41.22 7.52
N GLN A 475 -1.68 42.07 7.96
CA GLN A 475 -0.35 41.64 8.36
C GLN A 475 -0.37 40.87 9.70
N GLU A 476 -1.25 41.24 10.63
CA GLU A 476 -1.46 40.47 11.87
C GLU A 476 -2.07 39.08 11.57
N MET A 477 -3.03 38.98 10.64
CA MET A 477 -3.56 37.68 10.18
C MET A 477 -2.44 36.80 9.59
N ILE A 478 -1.55 37.38 8.77
CA ILE A 478 -0.43 36.65 8.15
C ILE A 478 0.55 36.12 9.21
N GLU A 479 1.01 36.97 10.13
CA GLU A 479 1.95 36.53 11.19
C GLU A 479 1.33 35.49 12.12
N ASN A 480 0.03 35.59 12.45
CA ASN A 480 -0.64 34.60 13.30
C ASN A 480 -0.82 33.22 12.61
N LEU A 481 -1.00 33.17 11.28
CA LEU A 481 -1.18 31.92 10.53
C LEU A 481 0.14 31.27 10.09
N LYS A 482 1.23 32.05 9.99
CA LYS A 482 2.59 31.61 9.62
C LYS A 482 3.10 30.36 10.38
N PRO A 483 2.91 30.19 11.71
CA PRO A 483 3.43 29.02 12.44
C PRO A 483 2.71 27.69 12.14
N LEU A 484 1.53 27.74 11.51
CA LEU A 484 0.77 26.55 11.14
C LEU A 484 1.29 25.93 9.84
N LEU A 485 1.81 26.76 8.95
CA LEU A 485 2.28 26.39 7.62
C LEU A 485 3.69 25.78 7.63
N PRO A 486 4.05 24.91 6.65
CA PRO A 486 5.40 24.37 6.52
C PRO A 486 6.43 25.46 6.26
N SER A 487 7.67 25.28 6.73
CA SER A 487 8.77 26.23 6.53
C SER A 487 8.97 26.62 5.06
N SER A 488 8.84 25.68 4.13
CA SER A 488 8.91 25.91 2.68
C SER A 488 7.84 26.86 2.12
N VAL A 489 6.72 27.05 2.83
CA VAL A 489 5.63 27.96 2.46
C VAL A 489 5.74 29.29 3.19
N GLN A 490 6.30 29.32 4.42
CA GLN A 490 6.45 30.53 5.22
C GLN A 490 7.23 31.64 4.48
N ASP A 491 8.31 31.29 3.78
CA ASP A 491 9.11 32.23 2.99
C ASP A 491 8.41 32.74 1.72
N GLN A 492 7.35 32.06 1.27
CA GLN A 492 6.66 32.36 0.00
C GLN A 492 5.30 33.07 0.20
N LEU A 493 4.81 33.20 1.43
CA LEU A 493 3.52 33.83 1.76
C LEU A 493 3.34 35.22 1.12
N HIS A 494 4.37 36.06 1.18
CA HIS A 494 4.34 37.43 0.63
C HIS A 494 4.22 37.48 -0.91
N LEU A 495 4.54 36.39 -1.62
CA LEU A 495 4.34 36.26 -3.07
C LEU A 495 2.95 35.70 -3.41
N LEU A 496 2.42 34.80 -2.56
CA LEU A 496 1.12 34.15 -2.73
C LEU A 496 -0.05 35.07 -2.36
N ILE A 497 0.16 36.03 -1.46
CA ILE A 497 -0.86 36.98 -0.98
C ILE A 497 -0.35 38.43 -1.13
N PRO A 498 -0.50 39.03 -2.32
CA PRO A 498 -0.12 40.44 -2.52
C PRO A 498 -1.15 41.36 -1.86
N CYS A 499 -0.83 41.90 -0.69
CA CYS A 499 -1.57 43.01 -0.07
C CYS A 499 -1.41 44.27 -0.93
N ARG A 500 -2.30 44.44 -1.92
CA ARG A 500 -2.38 45.65 -2.75
C ARG A 500 -2.96 46.81 -1.96
N LYS A 501 -2.69 48.03 -2.41
CA LYS A 501 -3.50 49.20 -2.01
C LYS A 501 -4.96 48.96 -2.39
N PHE A 502 -5.85 49.36 -1.51
CA PHE A 502 -7.28 49.21 -1.67
C PHE A 502 -7.93 50.59 -1.82
N ASP A 503 -8.40 50.91 -3.02
CA ASP A 503 -9.06 52.19 -3.31
C ASP A 503 -10.57 52.04 -3.05
N LEU A 504 -11.09 52.73 -2.03
CA LEU A 504 -12.52 52.72 -1.71
C LEU A 504 -13.33 53.46 -2.78
N SER A 505 -14.43 52.84 -3.22
CA SER A 505 -15.40 53.48 -4.10
C SER A 505 -16.52 54.14 -3.29
N TYR A 506 -16.53 55.47 -3.27
CA TYR A 506 -17.57 56.31 -2.66
C TYR A 506 -18.66 56.60 -3.69
N ASP A 507 -19.52 55.62 -3.94
CA ASP A 507 -20.63 55.75 -4.90
C ASP A 507 -21.77 56.60 -4.31
N LEU A 508 -21.88 57.85 -4.77
CA LEU A 508 -22.76 58.88 -4.17
C LEU A 508 -24.00 59.18 -5.02
N ASN A 509 -23.97 58.91 -6.34
CA ASN A 509 -25.06 59.09 -7.31
C ASN A 509 -25.84 60.41 -7.16
N CYS A 510 -25.15 61.54 -6.95
CA CYS A 510 -25.75 62.84 -6.65
C CYS A 510 -26.74 63.30 -7.73
N HIS A 511 -26.46 62.96 -9.00
CA HIS A 511 -27.37 63.19 -10.12
C HIS A 511 -28.76 62.55 -9.95
N SER A 512 -28.86 61.39 -9.28
CA SER A 512 -30.13 60.72 -9.00
C SER A 512 -30.82 61.29 -7.76
N LEU A 513 -30.08 61.55 -6.67
CA LEU A 513 -30.64 62.10 -5.43
C LEU A 513 -31.26 63.50 -5.62
N CYS A 514 -30.65 64.31 -6.50
CA CYS A 514 -31.07 65.68 -6.74
C CYS A 514 -31.98 65.86 -7.98
N ALA A 515 -32.49 64.75 -8.55
CA ALA A 515 -33.35 64.78 -9.75
C ALA A 515 -34.69 65.50 -9.52
N ASP A 516 -35.30 65.35 -8.32
CA ASP A 516 -36.62 65.94 -8.00
C ASP A 516 -36.55 67.42 -7.59
N PHE A 517 -35.37 68.06 -7.61
CA PHE A 517 -35.20 69.44 -7.15
C PHE A 517 -35.92 70.44 -8.07
N GLN A 518 -36.96 71.11 -7.55
CA GLN A 518 -37.68 72.20 -8.24
C GLN A 518 -37.23 73.56 -7.67
N GLU A 519 -36.89 74.50 -8.55
CA GLU A 519 -36.34 75.80 -8.14
C GLU A 519 -37.40 76.90 -8.01
N ASP A 520 -37.36 77.68 -6.92
CA ASP A 520 -38.10 78.94 -6.83
C ASP A 520 -37.17 80.13 -7.09
N ILE A 521 -37.10 80.53 -8.36
CA ILE A 521 -36.33 81.68 -8.85
C ILE A 521 -37.25 82.92 -9.06
N MET A 522 -38.51 82.83 -8.63
CA MET A 522 -39.48 83.92 -8.74
C MET A 522 -39.18 85.01 -7.69
N PHE A 523 -39.52 86.26 -8.01
CA PHE A 523 -39.31 87.37 -7.10
C PHE A 523 -40.36 87.38 -5.99
N HIS A 524 -40.00 86.84 -4.83
CA HIS A 524 -40.80 86.90 -3.60
C HIS A 524 -40.30 88.04 -2.70
N PHE A 525 -41.14 89.05 -2.48
CA PHE A 525 -40.83 90.19 -1.61
C PHE A 525 -40.78 89.75 -0.13
N SER A 526 -39.72 90.15 0.60
CA SER A 526 -39.45 89.64 1.96
C SER A 526 -40.58 89.92 2.97
N LEU A 527 -41.25 91.06 2.80
CA LEU A 527 -42.41 91.53 3.60
C LEU A 527 -43.74 91.38 2.84
N GLY A 528 -43.82 90.43 1.90
CA GLY A 528 -45.07 90.01 1.29
C GLY A 528 -46.01 89.33 2.29
N TRP A 529 -47.33 89.44 2.08
CA TRP A 529 -48.35 88.94 3.02
C TRP A 529 -48.21 87.44 3.34
N THR A 530 -47.83 86.61 2.36
CA THR A 530 -47.56 85.17 2.54
C THR A 530 -46.35 84.92 3.45
N SER A 531 -45.25 85.66 3.25
CA SER A 531 -44.05 85.61 4.10
C SER A 531 -44.35 86.04 5.54
N LEU A 532 -45.09 87.14 5.72
CA LEU A 532 -45.51 87.63 7.02
C LEU A 532 -46.39 86.63 7.79
N VAL A 533 -47.37 86.00 7.11
CA VAL A 533 -48.21 84.95 7.71
C VAL A 533 -47.37 83.74 8.13
N ASN A 534 -46.48 83.24 7.25
CA ASN A 534 -45.60 82.11 7.57
C ASN A 534 -44.68 82.42 8.77
N ARG A 535 -44.19 83.66 8.89
CA ARG A 535 -43.25 84.10 9.93
C ARG A 535 -43.90 84.39 11.29
N PHE A 536 -45.19 84.75 11.35
CA PHE A 536 -45.90 85.03 12.59
C PHE A 536 -46.84 83.91 13.09
N LEU A 537 -47.31 83.01 12.22
CA LEU A 537 -48.22 81.90 12.58
C LEU A 537 -47.60 80.50 12.48
N GLY A 538 -46.41 80.37 11.88
CA GLY A 538 -45.71 79.09 11.73
C GLY A 538 -46.29 78.18 10.64
N LEU A 539 -45.41 77.48 9.92
CA LEU A 539 -45.77 76.77 8.67
C LEU A 539 -46.95 75.78 8.84
N LYS A 540 -46.98 75.02 9.95
CA LYS A 540 -48.00 73.97 10.20
C LYS A 540 -49.42 74.51 10.43
N GLN A 541 -49.60 75.80 10.70
CA GLN A 541 -50.93 76.44 10.77
C GLN A 541 -51.20 77.31 9.54
N ALA A 542 -50.18 77.95 8.96
CA ALA A 542 -50.32 78.70 7.71
C ALA A 542 -50.84 77.82 6.54
N GLN A 543 -50.31 76.59 6.39
CA GLN A 543 -50.81 75.65 5.37
C GLN A 543 -52.29 75.29 5.57
N LYS A 544 -52.76 75.12 6.82
CA LYS A 544 -54.18 74.83 7.11
C LYS A 544 -55.11 75.99 6.77
N VAL A 545 -54.66 77.23 6.91
CA VAL A 545 -55.45 78.41 6.51
C VAL A 545 -55.46 78.58 4.99
N LEU A 546 -54.35 78.30 4.30
CA LEU A 546 -54.26 78.38 2.84
C LEU A 546 -55.03 77.27 2.13
N GLN A 547 -54.93 76.00 2.58
CA GLN A 547 -55.72 74.90 2.02
C GLN A 547 -57.22 75.02 2.31
N GLY A 548 -57.62 75.78 3.34
CA GLY A 548 -59.03 76.05 3.64
C GLY A 548 -59.75 76.96 2.65
N LEU A 549 -59.07 77.46 1.60
CA LEU A 549 -59.60 78.38 0.59
C LEU A 549 -59.64 77.79 -0.84
N THR A 550 -59.22 76.54 -1.04
CA THR A 550 -59.22 75.88 -2.37
C THR A 550 -59.87 74.50 -2.32
N ASP A 551 -61.16 74.51 -2.65
CA ASP A 551 -62.09 73.42 -3.00
C ASP A 551 -62.40 72.25 -2.03
N PRO A 552 -63.69 71.90 -1.88
CA PRO A 552 -64.14 70.66 -1.24
C PRO A 552 -64.39 69.54 -2.26
N ASN A 553 -63.99 68.29 -1.95
CA ASN A 553 -64.90 67.14 -1.98
C ASN A 553 -64.29 65.82 -1.43
N LEU A 554 -65.05 65.21 -0.52
CA LEU A 554 -65.12 63.80 -0.09
C LEU A 554 -63.86 62.90 0.08
N HIS A 555 -63.57 62.66 1.36
CA HIS A 555 -63.66 61.36 2.07
C HIS A 555 -62.68 60.18 1.82
N ILE A 556 -62.32 59.55 2.95
CA ILE A 556 -61.46 58.38 3.13
C ILE A 556 -62.33 57.14 3.45
N PRO A 557 -61.93 55.94 3.00
CA PRO A 557 -61.90 54.79 3.92
C PRO A 557 -60.58 53.99 3.89
N ARG A 558 -60.34 53.23 4.96
CA ARG A 558 -59.17 52.36 5.22
C ARG A 558 -59.57 50.89 5.06
N PRO A 559 -58.70 50.00 4.56
CA PRO A 559 -58.43 48.76 5.32
C PRO A 559 -56.95 48.32 5.28
N LEU A 560 -56.67 47.01 5.32
CA LEU A 560 -55.40 46.37 5.73
C LEU A 560 -54.80 45.42 4.68
N ALA A 561 -53.49 45.18 4.85
CA ALA A 561 -52.73 43.93 4.61
C ALA A 561 -52.22 43.53 3.19
N SER A 562 -51.08 42.81 3.25
CA SER A 562 -50.48 41.87 2.27
C SER A 562 -49.72 42.38 1.02
N THR A 563 -48.63 41.64 0.76
CA THR A 563 -47.82 41.47 -0.47
C THR A 563 -48.55 40.67 -1.58
N PRO A 564 -47.99 40.42 -2.80
CA PRO A 564 -46.75 40.93 -3.45
C PRO A 564 -46.93 41.37 -4.94
N SER A 565 -45.78 41.65 -5.60
CA SER A 565 -45.51 41.39 -7.05
C SER A 565 -46.08 42.33 -8.12
N ALA A 566 -45.56 42.17 -9.35
CA ALA A 566 -45.56 43.16 -10.43
C ALA A 566 -45.96 42.58 -11.82
N ALA A 567 -45.68 43.36 -12.87
CA ALA A 567 -46.08 43.24 -14.29
C ALA A 567 -47.52 43.71 -14.60
N SER A 568 -47.85 44.74 -15.39
CA SER A 568 -47.22 45.60 -16.43
C SER A 568 -47.71 45.37 -17.86
N LEU A 569 -47.61 46.44 -18.69
CA LEU A 569 -47.95 46.56 -20.12
C LEU A 569 -49.45 46.78 -20.48
N PRO A 570 -49.76 47.51 -21.58
CA PRO A 570 -49.12 48.77 -21.99
C PRO A 570 -50.13 49.86 -22.43
N ALA A 571 -49.60 51.03 -22.79
CA ALA A 571 -50.34 52.24 -23.17
C ALA A 571 -51.10 52.18 -24.51
N LEU A 572 -52.05 53.12 -24.70
CA LEU A 572 -52.00 54.10 -25.81
C LEU A 572 -52.85 55.36 -25.54
N THR A 573 -52.52 56.46 -26.22
CA THR A 573 -53.29 57.72 -26.39
C THR A 573 -54.13 57.65 -27.71
N PRO A 574 -54.93 58.65 -28.16
CA PRO A 574 -55.01 60.08 -27.78
C PRO A 574 -56.43 60.74 -27.81
N ASP A 575 -56.43 62.10 -27.81
CA ASP A 575 -57.28 63.02 -28.61
C ASP A 575 -58.38 63.95 -28.02
N SER A 576 -58.31 65.19 -28.55
CA SER A 576 -59.34 66.22 -28.82
C SER A 576 -60.27 66.82 -27.72
N VAL A 577 -59.91 68.06 -27.36
CA VAL A 577 -60.75 69.24 -27.02
C VAL A 577 -61.73 69.55 -28.19
N PRO A 578 -63.01 69.99 -28.00
CA PRO A 578 -63.32 71.43 -27.77
C PRO A 578 -64.66 71.86 -27.09
N GLN A 579 -64.72 73.17 -26.73
CA GLN A 579 -65.82 74.16 -26.85
C GLN A 579 -67.29 73.80 -26.45
N GLU A 580 -68.10 74.63 -25.74
CA GLU A 580 -67.92 75.93 -25.03
C GLU A 580 -68.62 75.91 -23.62
N GLU A 581 -69.36 76.87 -23.02
CA GLU A 581 -69.91 78.20 -23.39
C GLU A 581 -70.12 79.17 -22.20
N PHE A 582 -71.03 80.13 -22.36
CA PHE A 582 -71.23 81.43 -21.69
C PHE A 582 -71.83 81.47 -20.25
N MET A 583 -71.51 82.59 -19.59
CA MET A 583 -72.38 83.44 -18.72
C MET A 583 -72.47 83.26 -17.18
N VAL A 584 -72.75 84.40 -16.55
CA VAL A 584 -72.67 84.72 -15.11
C VAL A 584 -74.07 84.80 -14.47
N PRO A 585 -74.24 84.21 -13.27
CA PRO A 585 -74.64 84.97 -12.07
C PRO A 585 -73.82 84.49 -10.84
N LEU A 586 -72.98 85.29 -10.18
CA LEU A 586 -73.25 86.53 -9.41
C LEU A 586 -74.55 86.46 -8.58
N VAL A 587 -74.44 86.78 -7.28
CA VAL A 587 -75.52 86.82 -6.26
C VAL A 587 -76.04 85.46 -5.76
N LEU A 588 -75.24 84.77 -4.92
CA LEU A 588 -75.77 84.14 -3.69
C LEU A 588 -74.75 83.90 -2.55
N GLY A 589 -73.46 84.23 -2.72
CA GLY A 589 -72.41 83.91 -1.73
C GLY A 589 -72.18 84.91 -0.58
N LEU A 590 -72.84 86.07 -0.56
CA LEU A 590 -72.55 87.17 0.39
C LEU A 590 -73.54 87.26 1.57
N ALA A 591 -74.01 86.11 2.08
CA ALA A 591 -75.12 86.04 3.03
C ALA A 591 -74.85 85.25 4.34
N SER A 592 -73.59 85.01 4.73
CA SER A 592 -73.28 84.22 5.95
C SER A 592 -71.98 84.56 6.69
N LEU A 593 -71.50 85.81 6.67
CA LEU A 593 -70.34 86.26 7.48
C LEU A 593 -70.64 87.48 8.38
N THR A 594 -71.82 87.50 8.99
CA THR A 594 -72.17 88.43 10.08
C THR A 594 -71.51 88.02 11.40
N SER A 595 -70.19 88.16 11.53
CA SER A 595 -69.47 87.81 12.77
C SER A 595 -68.30 88.76 13.10
N ARG A 596 -68.65 89.92 13.69
CA ARG A 596 -67.93 90.74 14.69
C ARG A 596 -66.41 91.09 14.59
N THR A 597 -65.60 90.51 13.71
CA THR A 597 -64.14 90.72 13.64
C THR A 597 -63.69 91.63 12.49
N SER A 598 -64.56 91.95 11.53
CA SER A 598 -64.27 92.88 10.44
C SER A 598 -64.32 94.36 10.85
N MET A 599 -65.15 94.71 11.84
CA MET A 599 -65.29 96.10 12.31
C MET A 599 -64.06 96.62 13.06
N SER A 600 -63.34 95.77 13.79
CA SER A 600 -62.15 96.19 14.56
C SER A 600 -61.00 96.64 13.65
N ILE A 601 -60.84 96.08 12.46
CA ILE A 601 -59.81 96.50 11.50
C ILE A 601 -60.09 97.92 10.97
N ILE A 602 -61.36 98.23 10.65
CA ILE A 602 -61.77 99.55 10.18
C ILE A 602 -61.62 100.59 11.30
N ILE A 603 -61.97 100.24 12.54
CA ILE A 603 -61.86 101.14 13.71
C ILE A 603 -60.39 101.38 14.07
N VAL A 604 -59.54 100.35 14.12
CA VAL A 604 -58.10 100.51 14.40
C VAL A 604 -57.41 101.33 13.29
N GLY A 605 -57.73 101.07 12.02
CA GLY A 605 -57.26 101.88 10.90
C GLY A 605 -57.67 103.35 11.03
N GLY A 606 -58.94 103.63 11.32
CA GLY A 606 -59.46 104.99 11.51
C GLY A 606 -58.89 105.72 12.72
N VAL A 607 -58.62 105.02 13.83
CA VAL A 607 -57.96 105.59 15.01
C VAL A 607 -56.51 105.95 14.70
N ILE A 608 -55.73 105.03 14.09
CA ILE A 608 -54.34 105.30 13.68
C ILE A 608 -54.27 106.47 12.70
N TRP A 609 -55.19 106.55 11.74
CA TRP A 609 -55.29 107.67 10.79
C TRP A 609 -55.47 109.03 11.48
N LYS A 610 -56.17 109.06 12.63
CA LYS A 610 -56.46 110.29 13.38
C LYS A 610 -55.43 110.63 14.46
N THR A 611 -54.70 109.65 15.00
CA THR A 611 -53.70 109.87 16.07
C THR A 611 -52.26 110.00 15.58
N VAL A 612 -51.89 109.33 14.49
CA VAL A 612 -50.49 109.24 14.00
C VAL A 612 -50.20 110.26 12.89
N GLY A 613 -51.24 110.73 12.20
CA GLY A 613 -51.15 111.74 11.15
C GLY A 613 -50.64 111.20 9.81
N TRP A 614 -51.20 111.72 8.71
CA TRP A 614 -50.96 111.17 7.37
C TRP A 614 -49.48 111.14 6.94
N LYS A 615 -48.64 112.04 7.47
CA LYS A 615 -47.19 112.04 7.21
C LYS A 615 -46.50 110.73 7.60
N LEU A 616 -46.88 110.10 8.72
CA LEU A 616 -46.24 108.86 9.18
C LEU A 616 -46.74 107.63 8.40
N ILE A 617 -48.00 107.62 7.97
CA ILE A 617 -48.55 106.59 7.07
C ILE A 617 -47.95 106.72 5.66
N SER A 618 -47.78 107.95 5.17
CA SER A 618 -47.08 108.22 3.91
C SER A 618 -45.60 107.82 4.00
N LEU A 619 -44.93 108.07 5.14
CA LEU A 619 -43.55 107.67 5.37
C LEU A 619 -43.39 106.15 5.42
N SER A 620 -44.27 105.42 6.12
CA SER A 620 -44.19 103.96 6.19
C SER A 620 -44.56 103.28 4.88
N LEU A 621 -45.56 103.78 4.14
CA LEU A 621 -45.91 103.27 2.80
C LEU A 621 -44.81 103.58 1.78
N SER A 622 -44.19 104.76 1.85
CA SER A 622 -43.02 105.12 1.04
C SER A 622 -41.81 104.24 1.38
N MET A 623 -41.55 103.97 2.65
CA MET A 623 -40.46 103.08 3.09
C MET A 623 -40.70 101.62 2.67
N TYR A 624 -41.94 101.12 2.73
CA TYR A 624 -42.32 99.80 2.21
C TYR A 624 -42.17 99.73 0.67
N GLY A 625 -42.57 100.78 -0.04
CA GLY A 625 -42.39 100.89 -1.50
C GLY A 625 -40.92 100.99 -1.91
N LEU A 626 -40.09 101.72 -1.15
CA LEU A 626 -38.64 101.81 -1.34
C LEU A 626 -37.97 100.46 -1.07
N LEU A 627 -38.37 99.72 -0.03
CA LEU A 627 -37.90 98.36 0.22
C LEU A 627 -38.29 97.40 -0.90
N TYR A 628 -39.53 97.47 -1.40
CA TYR A 628 -39.98 96.67 -2.54
C TYR A 628 -39.17 96.98 -3.81
N LEU A 629 -38.93 98.26 -4.10
CA LEU A 629 -38.14 98.67 -5.25
C LEU A 629 -36.66 98.28 -5.10
N TYR A 630 -36.10 98.40 -3.89
CA TYR A 630 -34.74 98.00 -3.56
C TYR A 630 -34.52 96.49 -3.72
N GLU A 631 -35.39 95.65 -3.16
CA GLU A 631 -35.35 94.20 -3.35
C GLU A 631 -35.53 93.82 -4.83
N ARG A 632 -36.46 94.47 -5.53
CA ARG A 632 -36.73 94.17 -6.96
C ARG A 632 -35.62 94.64 -7.91
N LEU A 633 -34.88 95.70 -7.56
CA LEU A 633 -33.70 96.16 -8.31
C LEU A 633 -32.44 95.35 -7.96
N THR A 634 -32.33 94.81 -6.75
CA THR A 634 -31.21 93.94 -6.34
C THR A 634 -31.37 92.48 -6.81
N TRP A 635 -32.57 92.06 -7.25
CA TRP A 635 -32.89 90.73 -7.81
C TRP A 635 -32.31 90.46 -9.22
N THR A 636 -31.01 90.70 -9.36
CA THR A 636 -30.18 90.44 -10.55
C THR A 636 -29.95 88.94 -10.79
N THR A 637 -29.37 88.55 -11.94
CA THR A 637 -28.98 87.16 -12.22
C THR A 637 -28.07 86.56 -11.14
N ARG A 638 -27.13 87.33 -10.60
CA ARG A 638 -26.27 86.90 -9.46
C ARG A 638 -27.03 86.73 -8.15
N ALA A 639 -28.09 87.49 -7.91
CA ALA A 639 -28.95 87.29 -6.74
C ALA A 639 -29.78 86.00 -6.89
N LYS A 640 -30.27 85.73 -8.11
CA LYS A 640 -30.96 84.48 -8.46
C LYS A 640 -30.05 83.25 -8.37
N GLU A 641 -28.81 83.35 -8.82
CA GLU A 641 -27.79 82.30 -8.67
C GLU A 641 -27.53 81.97 -7.19
N ARG A 642 -27.40 82.99 -6.33
CA ARG A 642 -27.24 82.80 -4.88
C ARG A 642 -28.47 82.17 -4.23
N ALA A 643 -29.67 82.62 -4.60
CA ALA A 643 -30.92 82.03 -4.12
C ALA A 643 -31.05 80.55 -4.54
N PHE A 644 -30.71 80.24 -5.80
CA PHE A 644 -30.60 78.88 -6.32
C PHE A 644 -29.60 78.05 -5.51
N LYS A 645 -28.35 78.54 -5.34
CA LYS A 645 -27.28 77.84 -4.60
C LYS A 645 -27.71 77.56 -3.16
N GLN A 646 -28.35 78.53 -2.49
CA GLN A 646 -28.83 78.37 -1.11
C GLN A 646 -30.02 77.39 -0.99
N GLN A 647 -30.97 77.43 -1.92
CA GLN A 647 -32.06 76.42 -1.98
C GLN A 647 -31.49 75.01 -2.25
N PHE A 648 -30.55 74.91 -3.19
CA PHE A 648 -29.91 73.66 -3.56
C PHE A 648 -29.09 73.07 -2.41
N VAL A 649 -28.26 73.86 -1.72
CA VAL A 649 -27.47 73.41 -0.55
C VAL A 649 -28.38 72.84 0.53
N ASN A 650 -29.50 73.51 0.86
CA ASN A 650 -30.44 73.01 1.87
C ASN A 650 -31.06 71.66 1.45
N TYR A 651 -31.52 71.55 0.21
CA TYR A 651 -32.13 70.34 -0.34
C TYR A 651 -31.13 69.17 -0.43
N ALA A 652 -29.94 69.44 -0.96
CA ALA A 652 -28.86 68.47 -1.07
C ALA A 652 -28.34 68.03 0.30
N THR A 653 -28.31 68.92 1.30
CA THR A 653 -27.97 68.57 2.69
C THR A 653 -28.94 67.52 3.24
N GLU A 654 -30.25 67.75 3.14
CA GLU A 654 -31.28 66.80 3.61
C GLU A 654 -31.20 65.46 2.85
N LYS A 655 -30.98 65.51 1.53
CA LYS A 655 -30.87 64.32 0.68
C LYS A 655 -29.60 63.51 0.93
N LEU A 656 -28.44 64.16 1.06
CA LEU A 656 -27.16 63.51 1.35
C LEU A 656 -27.16 62.91 2.76
N GLN A 657 -27.75 63.60 3.76
CA GLN A 657 -27.91 63.06 5.12
C GLN A 657 -28.66 61.72 5.15
N MET A 658 -29.67 61.53 4.29
CA MET A 658 -30.40 60.25 4.19
C MET A 658 -29.59 59.10 3.59
N ILE A 659 -28.46 59.35 2.91
CA ILE A 659 -27.58 58.29 2.36
C ILE A 659 -26.24 58.16 3.07
N VAL A 660 -25.98 58.90 4.16
CA VAL A 660 -24.74 58.74 4.95
C VAL A 660 -24.58 57.28 5.41
N SER A 661 -25.64 56.71 6.00
CA SER A 661 -25.66 55.32 6.48
C SER A 661 -25.54 54.29 5.35
N LEU A 662 -26.13 54.55 4.18
CA LEU A 662 -25.99 53.68 3.01
C LEU A 662 -24.55 53.71 2.46
N THR A 663 -23.94 54.89 2.40
CA THR A 663 -22.58 55.09 1.89
C THR A 663 -21.55 54.50 2.85
N SER A 664 -21.72 54.70 4.17
CA SER A 664 -20.85 54.10 5.19
C SER A 664 -20.96 52.58 5.22
N ALA A 665 -22.18 52.02 5.15
CA ALA A 665 -22.41 50.58 5.10
C ALA A 665 -21.84 49.96 3.80
N ASN A 666 -21.98 50.63 2.65
CA ASN A 666 -21.37 50.18 1.39
C ASN A 666 -19.83 50.17 1.46
N CYS A 667 -19.21 51.23 2.01
CA CYS A 667 -17.76 51.28 2.21
C CYS A 667 -17.27 50.19 3.18
N SER A 668 -17.99 50.01 4.28
CA SER A 668 -17.76 48.99 5.30
C SER A 668 -17.85 47.57 4.71
N HIS A 669 -18.86 47.29 3.88
CA HIS A 669 -19.00 46.02 3.18
C HIS A 669 -17.87 45.76 2.16
N GLN A 670 -17.39 46.79 1.44
CA GLN A 670 -16.23 46.62 0.54
C GLN A 670 -14.98 46.17 1.31
N VAL A 671 -14.68 46.80 2.46
CA VAL A 671 -13.57 46.41 3.34
C VAL A 671 -13.76 45.00 3.91
N GLN A 672 -14.96 44.69 4.41
CA GLN A 672 -15.30 43.36 4.92
C GLN A 672 -15.06 42.27 3.87
N GLN A 673 -15.44 42.53 2.61
CA GLN A 673 -15.29 41.58 1.50
C GLN A 673 -13.83 41.34 1.13
N GLU A 674 -12.98 42.36 1.07
CA GLU A 674 -11.54 42.19 0.78
C GLU A 674 -10.79 41.50 1.94
N MET A 675 -11.09 41.87 3.20
CA MET A 675 -10.48 41.21 4.36
C MET A 675 -10.92 39.74 4.47
N ALA A 676 -12.20 39.43 4.25
CA ALA A 676 -12.69 38.05 4.19
C ALA A 676 -12.09 37.25 3.02
N THR A 677 -11.88 37.89 1.86
CA THR A 677 -11.21 37.25 0.69
C THR A 677 -9.74 36.98 0.97
N THR A 678 -9.05 37.88 1.68
CA THR A 678 -7.67 37.70 2.13
C THR A 678 -7.57 36.52 3.11
N PHE A 679 -8.46 36.47 4.11
CA PHE A 679 -8.53 35.40 5.09
C PHE A 679 -8.86 34.04 4.46
N ALA A 680 -9.82 33.97 3.54
CA ALA A 680 -10.16 32.75 2.82
C ALA A 680 -8.96 32.18 2.03
N ARG A 681 -8.12 33.04 1.44
CA ARG A 681 -6.87 32.61 0.78
C ARG A 681 -5.81 32.10 1.75
N LEU A 682 -5.73 32.65 2.97
CA LEU A 682 -4.88 32.11 4.03
C LEU A 682 -5.34 30.72 4.48
N CYS A 683 -6.64 30.55 4.77
CA CYS A 683 -7.21 29.25 5.11
C CYS A 683 -6.93 28.21 4.02
N GLN A 684 -7.05 28.57 2.74
CA GLN A 684 -6.72 27.68 1.61
C GLN A 684 -5.28 27.12 1.66
N GLN A 685 -4.30 27.85 2.22
CA GLN A 685 -2.93 27.33 2.39
C GLN A 685 -2.83 26.36 3.57
N VAL A 686 -3.60 26.58 4.63
CA VAL A 686 -3.69 25.66 5.77
C VAL A 686 -4.43 24.38 5.36
N ASP A 687 -5.53 24.48 4.62
CA ASP A 687 -6.24 23.37 3.96
C ASP A 687 -5.31 22.46 3.13
N ILE A 688 -4.39 23.07 2.36
CA ILE A 688 -3.39 22.33 1.56
C ILE A 688 -2.39 21.62 2.47
N THR A 689 -2.00 22.25 3.58
CA THR A 689 -1.10 21.68 4.59
C THR A 689 -1.79 20.50 5.30
N GLU A 690 -3.03 20.68 5.74
CA GLU A 690 -3.88 19.67 6.36
C GLU A 690 -4.02 18.43 5.47
N LYS A 691 -4.41 18.64 4.20
CA LYS A 691 -4.54 17.57 3.18
C LYS A 691 -3.20 16.93 2.80
N ASN A 692 -2.06 17.49 3.17
CA ASN A 692 -0.76 16.85 3.00
C ASN A 692 -0.39 16.02 4.23
N LEU A 693 -0.63 16.51 5.45
CA LEU A 693 -0.50 15.73 6.69
C LEU A 693 -1.39 14.48 6.64
N GLU A 694 -2.64 14.59 6.19
CA GLU A 694 -3.55 13.44 6.02
C GLU A 694 -3.02 12.38 5.04
N LYS A 695 -2.33 12.80 3.96
CA LYS A 695 -1.70 11.86 3.00
C LYS A 695 -0.51 11.15 3.61
N GLU A 696 0.33 11.86 4.36
CA GLU A 696 1.48 11.28 5.06
C GLU A 696 1.03 10.25 6.11
N ILE A 697 0.00 10.58 6.91
CA ILE A 697 -0.63 9.66 7.87
C ILE A 697 -1.20 8.43 7.15
N ALA A 698 -1.85 8.62 6.00
CA ALA A 698 -2.38 7.52 5.19
C ALA A 698 -1.26 6.64 4.59
N ARG A 699 -0.14 7.22 4.13
CA ARG A 699 1.04 6.46 3.66
C ARG A 699 1.63 5.64 4.80
N LEU A 700 1.93 6.27 5.93
CA LEU A 700 2.51 5.59 7.10
C LEU A 700 1.59 4.48 7.63
N SER A 701 0.26 4.66 7.58
CA SER A 701 -0.69 3.60 7.91
C SER A 701 -0.59 2.40 6.95
N LYS A 702 -0.55 2.65 5.63
CA LYS A 702 -0.34 1.62 4.60
C LYS A 702 1.02 0.92 4.72
N GLU A 703 2.04 1.63 5.19
CA GLU A 703 3.38 1.09 5.47
C GLU A 703 3.35 0.14 6.70
N ILE A 704 2.70 0.56 7.79
CA ILE A 704 2.46 -0.25 8.99
C ILE A 704 1.70 -1.54 8.69
N ASP A 705 0.64 -1.48 7.87
CA ASP A 705 -0.16 -2.65 7.48
C ASP A 705 0.68 -3.69 6.71
N GLN A 706 1.56 -3.22 5.81
CA GLN A 706 2.50 -4.09 5.08
C GLN A 706 3.54 -4.72 6.01
N LEU A 707 4.08 -3.95 6.96
CA LEU A 707 5.04 -4.43 7.95
C LEU A 707 4.44 -5.50 8.87
N GLU A 708 3.17 -5.34 9.29
CA GLU A 708 2.46 -6.37 10.06
C GLU A 708 2.18 -7.64 9.23
N SER A 709 1.84 -7.49 7.94
CA SER A 709 1.70 -8.62 7.02
C SER A 709 3.02 -9.41 6.86
N ILE A 710 4.15 -8.71 6.74
CA ILE A 710 5.49 -9.30 6.65
C ILE A 710 5.86 -10.04 7.94
N GLN A 711 5.60 -9.44 9.11
CA GLN A 711 5.79 -10.13 10.39
C GLN A 711 4.92 -11.39 10.50
N SER A 712 3.64 -11.32 10.10
CA SER A 712 2.71 -12.45 10.16
C SER A 712 3.21 -13.60 9.28
N THR A 713 3.65 -13.28 8.05
CA THR A 713 4.17 -14.26 7.09
C THR A 713 5.48 -14.88 7.56
N SER A 714 6.43 -14.08 8.07
CA SER A 714 7.67 -14.61 8.65
C SER A 714 7.41 -15.54 9.84
N LYS A 715 6.51 -15.16 10.77
CA LYS A 715 6.11 -16.03 11.91
C LYS A 715 5.49 -17.35 11.43
N GLN A 716 4.71 -17.34 10.36
CA GLN A 716 4.19 -18.58 9.73
C GLN A 716 5.30 -19.45 9.13
N LEU A 717 6.26 -18.84 8.41
CA LEU A 717 7.42 -19.54 7.84
C LEU A 717 8.32 -20.13 8.95
N ARG A 718 8.57 -19.40 10.04
CA ARG A 718 9.29 -19.90 11.23
C ARG A 718 8.57 -21.09 11.88
N ASN A 719 7.24 -21.08 11.95
CA ASN A 719 6.47 -22.23 12.43
C ASN A 719 6.57 -23.45 11.50
N LYS A 720 6.60 -23.25 10.17
CA LYS A 720 6.88 -24.33 9.20
C LYS A 720 8.29 -24.91 9.38
N ALA A 721 9.30 -24.06 9.60
CA ALA A 721 10.67 -24.49 9.89
C ALA A 721 10.74 -25.42 11.11
N ILE A 722 10.11 -25.03 12.22
CA ILE A 722 10.06 -25.83 13.46
C ILE A 722 9.35 -27.18 13.23
N HIS A 723 8.31 -27.24 12.39
CA HIS A 723 7.67 -28.51 12.05
C HIS A 723 8.61 -29.45 11.26
N LEU A 724 9.31 -28.92 10.24
CA LEU A 724 10.28 -29.69 9.44
C LEU A 724 11.48 -30.15 10.27
N GLU A 725 11.98 -29.31 11.18
CA GLU A 725 13.02 -29.64 12.14
C GLU A 725 12.60 -30.84 13.01
N ASN A 726 11.36 -30.84 13.51
CA ASN A 726 10.75 -31.95 14.25
C ASN A 726 10.48 -33.21 13.38
N GLU A 727 10.33 -33.10 12.06
CA GLU A 727 10.26 -34.27 11.16
C GLU A 727 11.64 -34.89 10.92
N LEU A 728 12.68 -34.08 10.69
CA LEU A 728 14.07 -34.57 10.62
C LEU A 728 14.54 -35.17 11.95
N ASP A 729 14.10 -34.64 13.08
CA ASP A 729 14.43 -35.19 14.39
C ASP A 729 13.75 -36.53 14.66
N ARG A 730 12.49 -36.68 14.26
CA ARG A 730 11.78 -37.98 14.27
C ARG A 730 12.44 -38.99 13.32
N PHE A 731 12.83 -38.56 12.12
CA PHE A 731 13.59 -39.40 11.18
C PHE A 731 14.91 -39.87 11.79
N THR A 732 15.68 -38.95 12.39
CA THR A 732 16.97 -39.26 13.04
C THR A 732 16.80 -40.30 14.16
N LYS A 733 15.79 -40.13 15.01
CA LYS A 733 15.50 -41.03 16.15
C LYS A 733 14.97 -42.40 15.72
N HIS A 734 14.31 -42.51 14.57
CA HIS A 734 13.70 -43.77 14.10
C HIS A 734 14.55 -44.57 13.10
N PHE A 735 15.43 -43.90 12.35
CA PHE A 735 16.20 -44.52 11.26
C PHE A 735 17.74 -44.39 11.39
N LEU A 736 18.28 -43.37 12.07
CA LEU A 736 19.73 -43.13 12.14
C LEU A 736 20.36 -43.50 13.50
N GLN A 737 19.58 -43.47 14.59
CA GLN A 737 20.02 -43.97 15.90
C GLN A 737 19.84 -45.48 15.96
N LYS A 738 20.89 -46.24 16.31
CA LYS A 738 20.75 -47.65 16.68
C LYS A 738 19.74 -47.76 17.83
N SER A 739 18.83 -48.73 17.76
CA SER A 739 18.24 -49.27 19.00
C SER A 739 19.39 -49.75 19.88
N LYS A 740 19.30 -49.44 21.17
CA LYS A 740 20.07 -50.17 22.18
C LYS A 740 19.48 -51.56 22.40
#